data_AF-A0A402BIP6-F1
#
_entry.id   AF-A0A402BIP6-F1
#
_cell.length_a   1.000
_cell.length_b   1.000
_cell.length_c   1.000
_cell.angle_alpha   90.00
_cell.angle_beta   90.00
_cell.angle_gamma   90.00
#
_symmetry.space_group_name_H-M   'P 1'
#
loop_
_entity.id
_entity.type
_entity.pdbx_description
1 polymer ?
#
loop_
_entity_poly.entity_id
_entity_poly.type
_entity_poly.pdbx_seq_one_letter_code
_entity_poly.pdbx_strand_id
1 'polypeptide(L)'
;MVVKRQITTMCPMNCLPTQCGMTVEVEDNKLIAIKGDKHNPDSQGFLCIRGQASAEIFDNPKRLLQPLRRVGARGEDRWEPCSWEDAYTLIVDAIQQTQPERVGLWRGHGIGTNGPLGGVLLSRLGLLGGYQQWITAIVCWAMGGYGLGLTGALKTNTKQDMAANSRTIILWGATLASQPDLAPHLIAARKRGAHVIQIDTRRTEVSRHCDEIFLLPPGSDAALALAIAHVILQEGLHDQDFIDRYTQGFAEFKAHLQQYTPEWATQITGIEPERIRELARRYATDKPAVIVLGGSSMFKHQHGWEPARAIACLPALTGQFGIAGGGLGQRHGASPEGTGYADVLADAMPALPDEAAIPSHMTSISKALANGQLDVLLLFGSNMLSSFSDANELARGLAQIKLIVSYDLFMNATARRFADLILPATAWLEGIGLKQTATHIYLMQQALTPAGECRNLITVLRELAQKLNIPNFFPWQDEDDYVNALLAGQKTADGEPLTIAELQRQGGYWQKNGLSHIAYQGHNFQTPSQKIEFWSERARQAGIAPLPSYTEPAGSEYPLRFCQGRTLTAFHSFFDEGQALPTLARANPAPELWLHPQDALQRGITDGSAIQISNQRGQFEARAHVTDDVLQGVVWMRDGWSGINRVTSGDPIVSIEANTIVPGIPGGQAAYDAWVEVLPLVTAHTEK
;
A
#
# COMPACT_ATOMS: atom_id res chain seq x y z
N MET A 1 23.15 -25.64 -29.89
CA MET A 1 23.60 -25.30 -28.53
C MET A 1 22.50 -24.49 -27.89
N VAL A 2 21.89 -25.00 -26.82
CA VAL A 2 20.89 -24.25 -26.07
C VAL A 2 21.61 -23.14 -25.30
N VAL A 3 21.26 -21.88 -25.56
CA VAL A 3 21.93 -20.73 -24.96
C VAL A 3 21.20 -20.40 -23.66
N LYS A 4 21.81 -20.77 -22.53
CA LYS A 4 21.41 -20.24 -21.22
C LYS A 4 21.76 -18.76 -21.16
N ARG A 5 20.77 -17.92 -20.84
CA ARG A 5 20.98 -16.50 -20.58
C ARG A 5 20.74 -16.19 -19.10
N GLN A 6 21.65 -15.44 -18.50
CA GLN A 6 21.43 -14.83 -17.20
C GLN A 6 20.99 -13.37 -17.41
N ILE A 7 19.91 -12.96 -16.75
CA ILE A 7 19.36 -11.61 -16.86
C ILE A 7 19.22 -11.00 -15.47
N THR A 8 19.67 -9.76 -15.31
CA THR A 8 19.36 -8.94 -14.15
C THR A 8 18.02 -8.25 -14.36
N THR A 9 17.18 -8.29 -13.34
CA THR A 9 15.80 -7.79 -13.37
C THR A 9 15.35 -7.50 -11.94
N MET A 10 14.06 -7.20 -11.75
CA MET A 10 13.50 -6.82 -10.46
C MET A 10 12.37 -7.75 -10.05
N CYS A 11 12.21 -7.92 -8.74
CA CYS A 11 11.14 -8.72 -8.16
C CYS A 11 9.77 -8.16 -8.57
N PRO A 12 8.84 -9.02 -9.03
CA PRO A 12 7.51 -8.58 -9.44
C PRO A 12 6.61 -8.18 -8.27
N MET A 13 7.01 -8.49 -7.03
CA MET A 13 6.23 -8.10 -5.85
C MET A 13 6.17 -6.57 -5.76
N ASN A 14 4.94 -6.04 -5.66
CA ASN A 14 4.71 -4.60 -5.52
C ASN A 14 4.85 -4.14 -4.05
N CYS A 15 5.89 -4.60 -3.36
CA CYS A 15 6.24 -4.16 -2.02
C CYS A 15 7.01 -2.84 -2.13
N LEU A 16 6.30 -1.72 -2.29
CA LEU A 16 6.92 -0.40 -2.21
C LEU A 16 7.24 -0.08 -0.74
N PRO A 17 8.46 0.40 -0.42
CA PRO A 17 9.53 0.82 -1.33
C PRO A 17 10.71 -0.18 -1.43
N THR A 18 10.45 -1.48 -1.23
CA THR A 18 11.43 -2.58 -1.20
C THR A 18 12.02 -2.93 -2.57
N GLN A 19 11.17 -3.31 -3.53
CA GLN A 19 11.53 -3.72 -4.91
C GLN A 19 12.95 -4.33 -5.05
N CYS A 20 13.12 -5.62 -4.73
CA CYS A 20 14.45 -6.26 -4.74
C CYS A 20 14.98 -6.55 -6.16
N GLY A 21 16.28 -6.42 -6.36
CA GLY A 21 16.98 -6.92 -7.54
C GLY A 21 17.11 -8.44 -7.57
N MET A 22 17.02 -9.01 -8.77
CA MET A 22 17.10 -10.45 -9.00
C MET A 22 17.97 -10.77 -10.21
N THR A 23 18.59 -11.93 -10.18
CA THR A 23 19.14 -12.60 -11.36
C THR A 23 18.25 -13.77 -11.73
N VAL A 24 17.94 -13.92 -13.00
CA VAL A 24 17.20 -15.07 -13.53
C VAL A 24 18.00 -15.80 -14.58
N GLU A 25 17.84 -17.13 -14.59
CA GLU A 25 18.40 -18.00 -15.62
C GLU A 25 17.26 -18.46 -16.53
N VAL A 26 17.37 -18.16 -17.83
CA VAL A 26 16.40 -18.55 -18.85
C VAL A 26 17.05 -19.48 -19.86
N GLU A 27 16.35 -20.56 -20.19
CA GLU A 27 16.76 -21.58 -21.14
C GLU A 27 15.53 -21.99 -21.97
N ASP A 28 15.64 -22.01 -23.31
CA ASP A 28 14.55 -22.41 -24.22
C ASP A 28 13.18 -21.79 -23.91
N ASN A 29 13.16 -20.47 -23.69
CA ASN A 29 11.96 -19.70 -23.32
C ASN A 29 11.28 -20.21 -22.03
N LYS A 30 12.06 -20.75 -21.09
CA LYS A 30 11.60 -21.15 -19.75
C LYS A 30 12.48 -20.52 -18.68
N LEU A 31 11.84 -20.13 -17.59
CA LEU A 31 12.54 -19.70 -16.39
C LEU A 31 13.03 -20.92 -15.62
N ILE A 32 14.35 -21.04 -15.45
CA ILE A 32 14.99 -22.18 -14.78
C ILE A 32 15.27 -21.87 -13.31
N ALA A 33 15.72 -20.66 -13.01
CA ALA A 33 16.08 -20.26 -11.65
C ALA A 33 15.90 -18.76 -11.41
N ILE A 34 15.60 -18.42 -10.16
CA ILE A 34 15.63 -17.04 -9.64
C ILE A 34 16.56 -17.00 -8.41
N LYS A 35 17.41 -15.97 -8.33
CA LYS A 35 18.21 -15.64 -7.15
C LYS A 35 18.16 -14.14 -6.88
N GLY A 36 18.35 -13.73 -5.63
CA GLY A 36 18.59 -12.32 -5.33
C GLY A 36 19.90 -11.84 -5.96
N ASP A 37 19.90 -10.66 -6.57
CA ASP A 37 21.09 -10.10 -7.20
C ASP A 37 22.01 -9.46 -6.14
N LYS A 38 23.20 -10.06 -5.95
CA LYS A 38 24.22 -9.58 -4.99
C LYS A 38 24.83 -8.24 -5.39
N HIS A 39 24.79 -7.88 -6.67
CA HIS A 39 25.33 -6.63 -7.19
C HIS A 39 24.30 -5.50 -7.21
N ASN A 40 23.02 -5.80 -6.99
CA ASN A 40 21.99 -4.78 -6.87
C ASN A 40 22.29 -3.86 -5.68
N PRO A 41 22.41 -2.53 -5.89
CA PRO A 41 22.88 -1.61 -4.86
C PRO A 41 21.90 -1.47 -3.69
N ASP A 42 20.61 -1.70 -3.91
CA ASP A 42 19.58 -1.54 -2.89
C ASP A 42 19.33 -2.82 -2.09
N SER A 43 19.13 -3.96 -2.75
CA SER A 43 18.80 -5.22 -2.07
C SER A 43 20.00 -6.10 -1.73
N GLN A 44 21.16 -5.94 -2.38
CA GLN A 44 22.41 -6.63 -2.04
C GLN A 44 22.25 -8.16 -1.88
N GLY A 45 21.50 -8.79 -2.78
CA GLY A 45 21.23 -10.23 -2.78
C GLY A 45 20.03 -10.67 -1.93
N PHE A 46 19.38 -9.77 -1.20
CA PHE A 46 18.18 -10.10 -0.43
C PHE A 46 16.99 -10.38 -1.35
N LEU A 47 16.37 -11.56 -1.17
CA LEU A 47 15.12 -11.93 -1.82
C LEU A 47 14.25 -12.76 -0.88
N CYS A 48 13.08 -12.22 -0.52
CA CYS A 48 12.14 -12.88 0.39
C CYS A 48 11.38 -14.05 -0.28
N ILE A 49 10.63 -14.82 0.51
CA ILE A 49 9.85 -15.98 0.05
C ILE A 49 8.88 -15.64 -1.10
N ARG A 50 8.24 -14.46 -1.08
CA ARG A 50 7.35 -14.02 -2.16
C ARG A 50 8.08 -13.79 -3.48
N GLY A 51 9.30 -13.25 -3.41
CA GLY A 51 10.15 -13.07 -4.59
C GLY A 51 10.61 -14.41 -5.17
N GLN A 52 11.00 -15.36 -4.30
CA GLN A 52 11.38 -16.71 -4.71
C GLN A 52 10.20 -17.47 -5.35
N ALA A 53 9.02 -17.41 -4.73
CA ALA A 53 7.81 -18.07 -5.22
C ALA A 53 7.31 -17.50 -6.56
N SER A 54 7.74 -16.30 -6.97
CA SER A 54 7.33 -15.72 -8.25
C SER A 54 7.76 -16.53 -9.49
N ALA A 55 8.70 -17.46 -9.33
CA ALA A 55 9.04 -18.46 -10.37
C ALA A 55 7.84 -19.37 -10.70
N GLU A 56 6.98 -19.64 -9.72
CA GLU A 56 5.83 -20.56 -9.82
C GLU A 56 4.65 -19.96 -10.61
N ILE A 57 4.82 -18.77 -11.21
CA ILE A 57 3.79 -18.11 -12.02
C ILE A 57 3.75 -18.68 -13.45
N PHE A 58 4.92 -18.90 -14.06
CA PHE A 58 5.01 -19.11 -15.52
C PHE A 58 4.41 -20.44 -15.98
N ASP A 59 4.81 -21.54 -15.33
CA ASP A 59 4.30 -22.89 -15.63
C ASP A 59 3.05 -23.26 -14.83
N ASN A 60 2.35 -22.25 -14.27
CA ASN A 60 1.22 -22.49 -13.39
C ASN A 60 -0.05 -22.86 -14.19
N PRO A 61 -0.68 -24.02 -13.94
CA PRO A 61 -1.90 -24.41 -14.66
C PRO A 61 -3.12 -23.54 -14.32
N LYS A 62 -3.10 -22.77 -13.23
CA LYS A 62 -4.18 -21.83 -12.86
C LYS A 62 -4.08 -20.50 -13.61
N ARG A 63 -3.02 -20.28 -14.38
CA ARG A 63 -2.77 -19.01 -15.06
C ARG A 63 -3.79 -18.77 -16.18
N LEU A 64 -4.26 -17.53 -16.28
CA LEU A 64 -5.12 -17.10 -17.37
C LEU A 64 -4.27 -16.90 -18.64
N LEU A 65 -4.54 -17.69 -19.68
CA LEU A 65 -3.75 -17.72 -20.92
C LEU A 65 -4.55 -17.36 -22.17
N GLN A 66 -5.87 -17.16 -22.07
CA GLN A 66 -6.73 -16.77 -23.18
C GLN A 66 -7.88 -15.90 -22.65
N PRO A 67 -8.48 -14.99 -23.45
CA PRO A 67 -9.68 -14.26 -23.05
C PRO A 67 -10.83 -15.22 -22.74
N LEU A 68 -11.56 -14.93 -21.68
CA LEU A 68 -12.71 -15.73 -21.26
C LEU A 68 -13.95 -14.86 -21.17
N ARG A 69 -15.06 -15.33 -21.75
CA ARG A 69 -16.40 -14.75 -21.58
C ARG A 69 -17.20 -15.59 -20.60
N ARG A 70 -17.96 -14.94 -19.72
CA ARG A 70 -18.87 -15.64 -18.81
C ARG A 70 -19.99 -16.32 -19.59
N VAL A 71 -20.31 -17.55 -19.19
CA VAL A 71 -21.52 -18.26 -19.63
C VAL A 71 -22.36 -18.61 -18.41
N GLY A 72 -23.65 -18.25 -18.44
CA GLY A 72 -24.54 -18.40 -17.28
C GLY A 72 -24.54 -17.18 -16.35
N ALA A 73 -25.14 -17.32 -15.17
CA ALA A 73 -25.32 -16.20 -14.26
C ALA A 73 -24.00 -15.81 -13.55
N ARG A 74 -23.90 -14.53 -13.17
CA ARG A 74 -22.83 -14.04 -12.28
C ARG A 74 -22.83 -14.85 -10.98
N GLY A 75 -21.65 -15.34 -10.60
CA GLY A 75 -21.47 -16.19 -9.42
C GLY A 75 -21.41 -17.69 -9.68
N GLU A 76 -21.79 -18.19 -10.86
CA GLU A 76 -21.68 -19.62 -11.21
C GLU A 76 -20.25 -20.07 -11.55
N ASP A 77 -19.31 -19.12 -11.70
CA ASP A 77 -17.91 -19.36 -12.12
C ASP A 77 -17.77 -20.22 -13.40
N ARG A 78 -18.66 -20.00 -14.37
CA ARG A 78 -18.69 -20.70 -15.66
C ARG A 78 -18.23 -19.78 -16.79
N TRP A 79 -17.27 -20.27 -17.58
CA TRP A 79 -16.54 -19.49 -18.57
C TRP A 79 -16.34 -20.28 -19.86
N GLU A 80 -16.28 -19.58 -20.99
CA GLU A 80 -15.84 -20.10 -22.27
C GLU A 80 -14.74 -19.21 -22.87
N PRO A 81 -13.78 -19.76 -23.62
CA PRO A 81 -12.82 -18.96 -24.37
C PRO A 81 -13.50 -18.06 -25.40
N CYS A 82 -12.98 -16.84 -25.58
CA CYS A 82 -13.35 -15.97 -26.69
C CYS A 82 -12.11 -15.35 -27.34
N SER A 83 -12.26 -14.83 -28.57
CA SER A 83 -11.16 -14.14 -29.22
C SER A 83 -10.93 -12.75 -28.61
N TRP A 84 -9.71 -12.22 -28.77
CA TRP A 84 -9.43 -10.83 -28.42
C TRP A 84 -10.32 -9.83 -29.17
N GLU A 85 -10.65 -10.09 -30.43
CA GLU A 85 -11.54 -9.21 -31.21
C GLU A 85 -12.98 -9.22 -30.68
N ASP A 86 -13.50 -10.38 -30.27
CA ASP A 86 -14.82 -10.45 -29.61
C ASP A 86 -14.79 -9.72 -28.26
N ALA A 87 -13.71 -9.90 -27.50
CA ALA A 87 -13.50 -9.22 -26.22
C ALA A 87 -13.47 -7.68 -26.39
N TYR A 88 -12.72 -7.17 -27.38
CA TYR A 88 -12.70 -5.74 -27.69
C TYR A 88 -14.06 -5.22 -28.16
N THR A 89 -14.74 -5.97 -29.03
CA THR A 89 -16.07 -5.60 -29.53
C THR A 89 -17.05 -5.42 -28.37
N LEU A 90 -17.10 -6.37 -27.42
CA LEU A 90 -17.95 -6.25 -26.24
C LEU A 90 -17.63 -5.02 -25.38
N ILE A 91 -16.35 -4.69 -25.20
CA ILE A 91 -15.92 -3.52 -24.42
C ILE A 91 -16.31 -2.22 -25.14
N VAL A 92 -15.97 -2.12 -26.42
CA VAL A 92 -16.19 -0.92 -27.24
C VAL A 92 -17.68 -0.64 -27.38
N ASP A 93 -18.48 -1.65 -27.69
CA ASP A 93 -19.93 -1.52 -27.82
C ASP A 93 -20.56 -1.03 -26.51
N ALA A 94 -20.15 -1.59 -25.36
CA ALA A 94 -20.67 -1.19 -24.07
C ALA A 94 -20.28 0.26 -23.69
N ILE A 95 -19.05 0.68 -24.00
CA ILE A 95 -18.58 2.06 -23.77
C ILE A 95 -19.32 3.03 -24.69
N GLN A 96 -19.52 2.69 -25.97
CA GLN A 96 -20.21 3.56 -26.94
C GLN A 96 -21.72 3.67 -26.69
N GLN A 97 -22.32 2.67 -26.04
CA GLN A 97 -23.74 2.67 -25.65
C GLN A 97 -24.02 3.39 -24.32
N THR A 98 -23.00 3.92 -23.65
CA THR A 98 -23.15 4.69 -22.41
C THR A 98 -22.50 6.06 -22.52
N GLN A 99 -22.65 6.87 -21.47
CA GLN A 99 -21.97 8.16 -21.35
C GLN A 99 -20.56 7.95 -20.76
N PRO A 100 -19.53 8.70 -21.19
CA PRO A 100 -18.17 8.56 -20.70
C PRO A 100 -18.04 8.56 -19.16
N GLU A 101 -18.77 9.44 -18.48
CA GLU A 101 -18.75 9.56 -17.02
C GLU A 101 -19.33 8.34 -16.29
N ARG A 102 -19.96 7.40 -17.02
CA ARG A 102 -20.49 6.12 -16.49
C ARG A 102 -19.52 4.96 -16.68
N VAL A 103 -18.32 5.20 -17.21
CA VAL A 103 -17.24 4.23 -17.34
C VAL A 103 -16.26 4.42 -16.19
N GLY A 104 -16.04 3.37 -15.40
CA GLY A 104 -15.10 3.35 -14.29
C GLY A 104 -13.81 2.60 -14.60
N LEU A 105 -12.66 3.20 -14.29
CA LEU A 105 -11.35 2.58 -14.39
C LEU A 105 -10.74 2.39 -12.99
N TRP A 106 -10.47 1.14 -12.62
CA TRP A 106 -9.83 0.84 -11.33
C TRP A 106 -8.47 0.16 -11.49
N ARG A 107 -7.42 0.85 -11.01
CA ARG A 107 -6.03 0.39 -11.03
C ARG A 107 -5.65 -0.39 -9.76
N GLY A 108 -5.66 -1.71 -9.84
CA GLY A 108 -5.15 -2.55 -8.77
C GLY A 108 -3.61 -2.59 -8.70
N HIS A 109 -3.08 -3.09 -7.58
CA HIS A 109 -1.64 -3.24 -7.38
C HIS A 109 -1.01 -4.29 -8.32
N GLY A 110 -1.80 -5.23 -8.87
CA GLY A 110 -1.34 -6.31 -9.73
C GLY A 110 -0.70 -5.84 -11.03
N ILE A 111 -1.11 -4.69 -11.57
CA ILE A 111 -0.48 -4.11 -12.77
C ILE A 111 0.80 -3.31 -12.46
N GLY A 112 1.15 -3.15 -11.18
CA GLY A 112 2.41 -2.56 -10.75
C GLY A 112 3.60 -3.55 -10.78
N THR A 113 3.38 -4.79 -11.22
CA THR A 113 4.41 -5.86 -11.28
C THR A 113 5.58 -5.49 -12.18
N ASN A 114 5.32 -4.81 -13.32
CA ASN A 114 6.34 -4.25 -14.22
C ASN A 114 6.51 -2.73 -14.09
N GLY A 115 6.05 -2.14 -12.99
CA GLY A 115 6.24 -0.72 -12.71
C GLY A 115 5.08 0.18 -13.13
N PRO A 116 5.35 1.46 -13.47
CA PRO A 116 4.30 2.45 -13.70
C PRO A 116 3.69 2.38 -15.11
N LEU A 117 4.35 1.75 -16.08
CA LEU A 117 4.05 1.84 -17.52
C LEU A 117 2.55 1.70 -17.85
N GLY A 118 1.95 0.54 -17.57
CA GLY A 118 0.53 0.33 -17.86
C GLY A 118 -0.41 1.20 -16.99
N GLY A 119 0.01 1.54 -15.77
CA GLY A 119 -0.78 2.39 -14.88
C GLY A 119 -0.87 3.84 -15.33
N VAL A 120 0.21 4.38 -15.89
CA VAL A 120 0.25 5.74 -16.45
C VAL A 120 -0.62 5.81 -17.71
N LEU A 121 -0.50 4.84 -18.63
CA LEU A 121 -1.38 4.79 -19.79
C LEU A 121 -2.86 4.59 -19.42
N LEU A 122 -3.16 3.85 -18.36
CA LEU A 122 -4.53 3.70 -17.87
C LEU A 122 -5.10 5.05 -17.39
N SER A 123 -4.31 5.84 -16.64
CA SER A 123 -4.70 7.20 -16.27
C SER A 123 -4.90 8.10 -17.48
N ARG A 124 -4.01 8.00 -18.48
CA ARG A 124 -4.14 8.72 -19.76
C ARG A 124 -5.43 8.37 -20.49
N LEU A 125 -5.81 7.08 -20.49
CA LEU A 125 -7.07 6.62 -21.10
C LEU A 125 -8.27 7.25 -20.39
N GLY A 126 -8.24 7.28 -19.06
CA GLY A 126 -9.30 7.92 -18.28
C GLY A 126 -9.41 9.41 -18.53
N LEU A 127 -8.27 10.12 -18.60
CA LEU A 127 -8.23 11.57 -18.83
C LEU A 127 -8.80 11.91 -20.21
N LEU A 128 -8.27 11.30 -21.27
CA LEU A 128 -8.65 11.61 -22.66
C LEU A 128 -10.01 11.04 -23.04
N GLY A 129 -10.41 9.91 -22.45
CA GLY A 129 -11.70 9.28 -22.68
C GLY A 129 -12.85 9.92 -21.91
N GLY A 130 -12.57 10.77 -20.91
CA GLY A 130 -13.59 11.35 -20.03
C GLY A 130 -14.21 10.32 -19.08
N TYR A 131 -13.41 9.34 -18.64
CA TYR A 131 -13.87 8.24 -17.77
C TYR A 131 -13.54 8.52 -16.31
N GLN A 132 -14.31 7.89 -15.42
CA GLN A 132 -14.03 7.93 -13.98
C GLN A 132 -12.73 7.18 -13.69
N GLN A 133 -11.84 7.82 -12.95
CA GLN A 133 -10.60 7.21 -12.48
C GLN A 133 -10.33 7.64 -11.04
N TRP A 134 -9.73 6.75 -10.27
CA TRP A 134 -9.53 6.98 -8.84
C TRP A 134 -8.11 6.70 -8.40
N ILE A 135 -7.66 7.48 -7.42
CA ILE A 135 -6.35 7.31 -6.79
C ILE A 135 -6.42 6.10 -5.86
N THR A 136 -5.79 5.00 -6.26
CA THR A 136 -5.89 3.73 -5.53
C THR A 136 -5.06 3.68 -4.24
N ALA A 137 -4.26 4.71 -3.96
CA ALA A 137 -3.62 4.87 -2.66
C ALA A 137 -4.63 4.91 -1.49
N ILE A 138 -5.90 5.30 -1.76
CA ILE A 138 -6.99 5.35 -0.76
C ILE A 138 -7.26 4.01 -0.07
N VAL A 139 -6.91 2.86 -0.67
CA VAL A 139 -7.10 1.54 -0.01
C VAL A 139 -5.93 1.14 0.89
N CYS A 140 -4.84 1.92 0.88
CA CYS A 140 -3.55 1.51 1.43
C CYS A 140 -2.94 2.55 2.36
N TRP A 141 -2.18 3.51 1.81
CA TRP A 141 -1.27 4.38 2.57
C TRP A 141 -1.73 5.83 2.61
N ALA A 142 -2.77 6.19 1.85
CA ALA A 142 -3.16 7.58 1.66
C ALA A 142 -3.47 8.29 2.98
N MET A 143 -4.12 7.65 3.97
CA MET A 143 -4.37 8.30 5.27
C MET A 143 -3.11 8.65 6.05
N GLY A 144 -2.09 7.78 5.99
CA GLY A 144 -0.78 8.09 6.56
C GLY A 144 -0.11 9.25 5.84
N GLY A 145 -0.15 9.23 4.51
CA GLY A 145 0.34 10.35 3.68
C GLY A 145 -0.42 11.65 3.93
N TYR A 146 -1.73 11.58 4.14
CA TYR A 146 -2.61 12.71 4.39
C TYR A 146 -2.26 13.38 5.72
N GLY A 147 -2.12 12.60 6.82
CA GLY A 147 -1.69 13.12 8.11
C GLY A 147 -0.30 13.78 8.08
N LEU A 148 0.65 13.16 7.37
CA LEU A 148 2.00 13.71 7.17
C LEU A 148 2.01 14.95 6.26
N GLY A 149 1.13 15.00 5.26
CA GLY A 149 1.00 16.12 4.34
C GLY A 149 0.34 17.36 4.97
N LEU A 150 -0.46 17.17 6.02
CA LEU A 150 -0.93 18.29 6.84
C LEU A 150 0.20 18.97 7.62
N THR A 151 1.20 18.19 8.05
CA THR A 151 2.39 18.72 8.75
C THR A 151 3.51 19.14 7.79
N GLY A 152 3.59 18.57 6.58
CA GLY A 152 4.64 18.86 5.58
C GLY A 152 5.74 17.81 5.46
N ALA A 153 5.66 16.72 6.23
CA ALA A 153 6.70 15.71 6.44
C ALA A 153 6.53 14.48 5.53
N LEU A 154 6.38 14.69 4.22
CA LEU A 154 6.16 13.64 3.24
C LEU A 154 7.43 12.92 2.76
N LYS A 155 8.60 13.59 2.79
CA LYS A 155 9.88 13.00 2.39
C LYS A 155 10.53 12.24 3.54
N THR A 156 11.39 11.29 3.19
CA THR A 156 12.01 10.37 4.16
C THR A 156 13.49 10.16 3.90
N ASN A 157 14.26 9.93 4.96
CA ASN A 157 15.60 9.39 4.84
C ASN A 157 15.56 7.96 4.30
N THR A 158 16.61 7.58 3.60
CA THR A 158 16.73 6.22 3.03
C THR A 158 17.07 5.18 4.10
N LYS A 159 16.80 3.89 3.82
CA LYS A 159 17.22 2.79 4.70
C LYS A 159 18.74 2.73 4.87
N GLN A 160 19.50 3.12 3.84
CA GLN A 160 20.96 3.23 3.89
C GLN A 160 21.42 4.27 4.91
N ASP A 161 20.79 5.45 4.93
CA ASP A 161 21.09 6.49 5.93
C ASP A 161 20.75 6.03 7.35
N MET A 162 19.54 5.48 7.56
CA MET A 162 19.17 4.88 8.85
C MET A 162 20.20 3.83 9.29
N ALA A 163 20.51 2.90 8.38
CA ALA A 163 21.44 1.82 8.64
C ALA A 163 22.86 2.29 8.93
N ALA A 164 23.26 3.49 8.47
CA ALA A 164 24.60 4.05 8.61
C ALA A 164 24.74 5.05 9.77
N ASN A 165 23.65 5.72 10.18
CA ASN A 165 23.76 6.90 11.05
C ASN A 165 22.85 6.89 12.31
N SER A 166 21.72 6.18 12.32
CA SER A 166 20.79 6.22 13.45
C SER A 166 21.35 5.56 14.72
N ARG A 167 21.18 6.22 15.87
CA ARG A 167 21.42 5.66 17.22
C ARG A 167 20.17 5.04 17.80
N THR A 168 19.02 5.69 17.66
CA THR A 168 17.71 5.12 18.01
C THR A 168 16.87 4.91 16.73
N ILE A 169 16.22 3.75 16.61
CA ILE A 169 15.31 3.42 15.51
C ILE A 169 13.97 3.01 16.11
N ILE A 170 12.92 3.77 15.81
CA ILE A 170 11.56 3.44 16.21
C ILE A 170 10.82 2.86 15.00
N LEU A 171 10.47 1.59 15.07
CA LEU A 171 9.59 0.90 14.13
C LEU A 171 8.16 1.02 14.62
N TRP A 172 7.42 1.99 14.09
CA TRP A 172 6.06 2.32 14.55
C TRP A 172 5.02 1.82 13.53
N GLY A 173 4.40 0.68 13.84
CA GLY A 173 3.54 -0.08 12.91
C GLY A 173 4.30 -0.64 11.69
N ALA A 174 5.64 -0.57 11.70
CA ALA A 174 6.51 -0.98 10.61
C ALA A 174 6.97 -2.43 10.77
N THR A 175 6.67 -3.24 9.75
CA THR A 175 6.91 -4.69 9.76
C THR A 175 7.77 -5.12 8.56
N LEU A 176 8.62 -6.13 8.71
CA LEU A 176 9.32 -6.80 7.60
C LEU A 176 8.32 -7.49 6.65
N ALA A 177 7.13 -7.86 7.10
CA ALA A 177 6.08 -8.37 6.21
C ALA A 177 5.72 -7.35 5.12
N SER A 178 5.66 -6.07 5.49
CA SER A 178 5.40 -4.97 4.57
C SER A 178 6.65 -4.46 3.85
N GLN A 179 7.80 -4.48 4.53
CA GLN A 179 9.08 -3.98 4.00
C GLN A 179 10.23 -4.98 4.24
N PRO A 180 10.29 -6.13 3.55
CA PRO A 180 11.21 -7.22 3.92
C PRO A 180 12.69 -6.86 3.81
N ASP A 181 13.06 -6.02 2.86
CA ASP A 181 14.43 -5.52 2.67
C ASP A 181 14.88 -4.56 3.78
N LEU A 182 14.00 -4.15 4.69
CA LEU A 182 14.40 -3.42 5.90
C LEU A 182 15.30 -4.29 6.80
N ALA A 183 15.13 -5.61 6.76
CA ALA A 183 15.83 -6.55 7.63
C ALA A 183 17.37 -6.43 7.60
N PRO A 184 18.06 -6.49 6.43
CA PRO A 184 19.52 -6.34 6.37
C PRO A 184 19.99 -4.99 6.93
N HIS A 185 19.26 -3.91 6.65
CA HIS A 185 19.58 -2.56 7.13
C HIS A 185 19.41 -2.42 8.65
N LEU A 186 18.34 -2.99 9.21
CA LEU A 186 18.10 -3.01 10.65
C LEU A 186 19.19 -3.83 11.38
N ILE A 187 19.56 -4.98 10.83
CA ILE A 187 20.64 -5.82 11.39
C ILE A 187 21.97 -5.06 11.35
N ALA A 188 22.28 -4.36 10.26
CA ALA A 188 23.49 -3.55 10.15
C ALA A 188 23.53 -2.43 11.20
N ALA A 189 22.41 -1.71 11.39
CA ALA A 189 22.29 -0.67 12.40
C ALA A 189 22.51 -1.24 13.82
N ARG A 190 21.91 -2.38 14.15
CA ARG A 190 22.11 -3.03 15.45
C ARG A 190 23.54 -3.48 15.68
N LYS A 191 24.21 -4.01 14.65
CA LYS A 191 25.64 -4.37 14.74
C LYS A 191 26.53 -3.16 15.02
N ARG A 192 26.15 -1.95 14.59
CA ARG A 192 26.81 -0.70 15.01
C ARG A 192 26.54 -0.33 16.47
N GLY A 193 25.43 -0.82 17.04
CA GLY A 193 24.97 -0.48 18.39
C GLY A 193 23.74 0.43 18.40
N ALA A 194 22.97 0.51 17.30
CA ALA A 194 21.70 1.22 17.32
C ALA A 194 20.67 0.50 18.20
N HIS A 195 19.94 1.27 19.00
CA HIS A 195 18.84 0.82 19.85
C HIS A 195 17.54 0.79 19.05
N VAL A 196 16.85 -0.35 19.03
CA VAL A 196 15.67 -0.58 18.20
C VAL A 196 14.43 -0.76 19.07
N ILE A 197 13.41 0.06 18.81
CA ILE A 197 12.15 0.06 19.53
C ILE A 197 11.04 -0.31 18.56
N GLN A 198 10.17 -1.25 18.95
CA GLN A 198 8.92 -1.52 18.25
C GLN A 198 7.74 -0.92 19.00
N ILE A 199 6.86 -0.28 18.23
CA ILE A 199 5.56 0.21 18.68
C ILE A 199 4.51 -0.36 17.72
N ASP A 200 3.65 -1.27 18.20
CA ASP A 200 2.70 -2.01 17.34
C ASP A 200 1.49 -2.52 18.15
N THR A 201 0.49 -3.11 17.50
CA THR A 201 -0.66 -3.74 18.18
C THR A 201 -0.42 -5.21 18.52
N ARG A 202 0.62 -5.80 17.94
CA ARG A 202 1.03 -7.18 18.16
C ARG A 202 2.54 -7.35 18.09
N ARG A 203 3.05 -8.45 18.63
CA ARG A 203 4.40 -8.92 18.32
C ARG A 203 4.43 -9.38 16.86
N THR A 204 5.49 -9.01 16.17
CA THR A 204 5.67 -9.27 14.74
C THR A 204 7.05 -9.86 14.51
N GLU A 205 7.37 -10.17 13.26
CA GLU A 205 8.69 -10.65 12.88
C GLU A 205 9.82 -9.63 13.17
N VAL A 206 9.53 -8.34 13.36
CA VAL A 206 10.54 -7.37 13.82
C VAL A 206 10.84 -7.51 15.31
N SER A 207 9.93 -8.04 16.13
CA SER A 207 10.07 -8.07 17.60
C SER A 207 11.35 -8.74 18.07
N ARG A 208 11.76 -9.83 17.42
CA ARG A 208 13.02 -10.54 17.71
C ARG A 208 14.28 -9.70 17.45
N HIS A 209 14.13 -8.60 16.73
CA HIS A 209 15.18 -7.67 16.39
C HIS A 209 15.13 -6.39 17.24
N CYS A 210 14.22 -6.26 18.19
CA CYS A 210 14.04 -5.05 18.98
C CYS A 210 14.61 -5.21 20.39
N ASP A 211 15.09 -4.11 20.94
CA ASP A 211 15.57 -4.01 22.33
C ASP A 211 14.40 -3.65 23.27
N GLU A 212 13.39 -2.92 22.77
CA GLU A 212 12.16 -2.59 23.50
C GLU A 212 10.92 -2.81 22.63
N ILE A 213 9.81 -3.23 23.26
CA ILE A 213 8.53 -3.48 22.59
C ILE A 213 7.40 -2.82 23.39
N PHE A 214 6.63 -1.99 22.70
CA PHE A 214 5.42 -1.35 23.18
C PHE A 214 4.24 -1.90 22.38
N LEU A 215 3.36 -2.62 23.06
CA LEU A 215 2.10 -3.07 22.48
C LEU A 215 1.00 -2.14 22.94
N LEU A 216 0.17 -1.69 21.99
CA LEU A 216 -0.89 -0.73 22.25
C LEU A 216 -2.21 -1.17 21.61
N PRO A 217 -3.37 -0.84 22.22
CA PRO A 217 -4.67 -1.02 21.60
C PRO A 217 -4.74 -0.34 20.23
N PRO A 218 -5.38 -0.96 19.22
CA PRO A 218 -5.50 -0.38 17.88
C PRO A 218 -6.08 1.04 17.88
N GLY A 219 -5.45 1.95 17.16
CA GLY A 219 -5.90 3.35 17.04
C GLY A 219 -5.51 4.26 18.20
N SER A 220 -4.72 3.80 19.16
CA SER A 220 -4.20 4.62 20.27
C SER A 220 -2.84 5.28 20.00
N ASP A 221 -2.29 5.09 18.79
CA ASP A 221 -0.97 5.60 18.39
C ASP A 221 -0.83 7.13 18.55
N ALA A 222 -1.88 7.89 18.19
CA ALA A 222 -1.87 9.34 18.33
C ALA A 222 -1.78 9.77 19.81
N ALA A 223 -2.43 9.04 20.72
CA ALA A 223 -2.36 9.32 22.15
C ALA A 223 -0.94 9.11 22.70
N LEU A 224 -0.27 8.02 22.29
CA LEU A 224 1.13 7.79 22.66
C LEU A 224 2.05 8.88 22.10
N ALA A 225 1.91 9.24 20.82
CA ALA A 225 2.72 10.30 20.20
C ALA A 225 2.53 11.66 20.89
N LEU A 226 1.30 12.02 21.24
CA LEU A 226 1.00 13.26 21.96
C LEU A 226 1.56 13.28 23.38
N ALA A 227 1.53 12.15 24.10
CA ALA A 227 2.15 12.06 25.42
C ALA A 227 3.67 12.09 25.37
N ILE A 228 4.30 11.50 24.34
CA ILE A 228 5.73 11.65 24.09
C ILE A 228 6.06 13.14 23.87
N ALA A 229 5.30 13.82 23.01
CA ALA A 229 5.48 15.25 22.75
C ALA A 229 5.31 16.10 24.02
N HIS A 230 4.33 15.78 24.86
CA HIS A 230 4.10 16.41 26.15
C HIS A 230 5.34 16.31 27.06
N VAL A 231 5.91 15.11 27.23
CA VAL A 231 7.09 14.90 28.09
C VAL A 231 8.29 15.68 27.55
N ILE A 232 8.54 15.61 26.24
CA ILE A 232 9.65 16.35 25.59
C ILE A 232 9.55 17.84 25.91
N LEU A 233 8.35 18.41 25.81
CA LEU A 233 8.12 19.82 26.09
C LEU A 233 8.21 20.16 27.59
N GLN A 234 7.62 19.32 28.45
CA GLN A 234 7.56 19.54 29.90
C GLN A 234 8.94 19.44 30.56
N GLU A 235 9.81 18.58 30.03
CA GLU A 235 11.20 18.42 30.49
C GLU A 235 12.20 19.33 29.75
N GLY A 236 11.74 20.14 28.78
CA GLY A 236 12.61 21.06 28.03
C GLY A 236 13.62 20.38 27.11
N LEU A 237 13.26 19.21 26.56
CA LEU A 237 14.09 18.40 25.65
C LEU A 237 13.88 18.75 24.16
N HIS A 238 13.03 19.73 23.86
CA HIS A 238 12.77 20.20 22.50
C HIS A 238 13.91 21.07 21.95
N ASP A 239 14.02 21.12 20.62
CA ASP A 239 14.97 21.97 19.90
C ASP A 239 14.31 23.32 19.58
N GLN A 240 14.53 24.30 20.45
CA GLN A 240 13.93 25.62 20.31
C GLN A 240 14.40 26.35 19.04
N ASP A 241 15.67 26.21 18.67
CA ASP A 241 16.24 26.85 17.50
C ASP A 241 15.62 26.33 16.20
N PHE A 242 15.40 25.02 16.10
CA PHE A 242 14.70 24.43 14.97
C PHE A 242 13.24 24.91 14.91
N ILE A 243 12.55 24.91 16.05
CA ILE A 243 11.15 25.31 16.17
C ILE A 243 10.96 26.74 15.65
N ASP A 244 11.76 27.69 16.13
CA ASP A 244 11.63 29.10 15.78
C ASP A 244 11.84 29.35 14.27
N ARG A 245 12.76 28.61 13.66
CA ARG A 245 13.13 28.78 12.25
C ARG A 245 12.18 28.05 11.30
N TYR A 246 11.85 26.79 11.59
CA TYR A 246 11.32 25.85 10.60
C TYR A 246 9.92 25.33 10.91
N THR A 247 9.23 25.87 11.92
CA THR A 247 7.88 25.45 12.27
C THR A 247 6.86 26.60 12.29
N GLN A 248 5.58 26.26 12.27
CA GLN A 248 4.44 27.17 12.42
C GLN A 248 3.44 26.57 13.43
N GLY A 249 2.84 27.43 14.27
CA GLY A 249 1.79 27.03 15.22
C GLY A 249 2.29 26.39 16.52
N PHE A 250 3.55 26.63 16.90
CA PHE A 250 4.14 26.02 18.10
C PHE A 250 3.52 26.52 19.40
N ALA A 251 3.09 27.79 19.47
CA ALA A 251 2.48 28.34 20.68
C ALA A 251 1.14 27.65 21.00
N GLU A 252 0.31 27.47 19.98
CA GLU A 252 -0.96 26.76 20.02
C GLU A 252 -0.73 25.29 20.37
N PHE A 253 0.26 24.64 19.74
CA PHE A 253 0.60 23.26 20.02
C PHE A 253 1.12 23.06 21.45
N LYS A 254 1.97 23.96 21.94
CA LYS A 254 2.48 23.96 23.32
C LYS A 254 1.34 24.02 24.35
N ALA A 255 0.37 24.92 24.15
CA ALA A 255 -0.80 25.01 25.01
C ALA A 255 -1.66 23.73 24.92
N HIS A 256 -1.85 23.22 23.70
CA HIS A 256 -2.63 22.02 23.44
C HIS A 256 -2.04 20.76 24.10
N LEU A 257 -0.71 20.63 24.13
CA LEU A 257 -0.03 19.47 24.71
C LEU A 257 -0.21 19.34 26.23
N GLN A 258 -0.59 20.40 26.95
CA GLN A 258 -0.72 20.36 28.41
C GLN A 258 -1.66 19.25 28.92
N GLN A 259 -2.68 18.90 28.13
CA GLN A 259 -3.67 17.89 28.50
C GLN A 259 -3.20 16.44 28.30
N TYR A 260 -2.17 16.21 27.48
CA TYR A 260 -1.75 14.87 27.06
C TYR A 260 -0.66 14.30 27.96
N THR A 261 -0.94 14.19 29.26
CA THR A 261 0.04 13.64 30.21
C THR A 261 0.28 12.15 29.98
N PRO A 262 1.42 11.59 30.43
CA PRO A 262 1.64 10.15 30.44
C PRO A 262 0.52 9.37 31.17
N GLU A 263 -0.02 9.93 32.26
CA GLU A 263 -1.14 9.34 33.01
C GLU A 263 -2.41 9.27 32.17
N TRP A 264 -2.72 10.32 31.41
CA TRP A 264 -3.84 10.33 30.46
C TRP A 264 -3.64 9.25 29.39
N ALA A 265 -2.46 9.20 28.78
CA ALA A 265 -2.16 8.22 27.74
C ALA A 265 -2.17 6.79 28.26
N THR A 266 -1.83 6.55 29.53
CA THR A 266 -1.88 5.22 30.16
C THR A 266 -3.29 4.65 30.13
N GLN A 267 -4.32 5.46 30.37
CA GLN A 267 -5.72 5.01 30.34
C GLN A 267 -6.16 4.54 28.95
N ILE A 268 -5.54 5.08 27.89
CA ILE A 268 -5.89 4.81 26.50
C ILE A 268 -5.03 3.68 25.91
N THR A 269 -3.73 3.73 26.19
CA THR A 269 -2.71 2.87 25.58
C THR A 269 -2.41 1.62 26.41
N GLY A 270 -2.73 1.62 27.70
CA GLY A 270 -2.31 0.59 28.65
C GLY A 270 -0.81 0.58 28.94
N ILE A 271 -0.04 1.57 28.47
CA ILE A 271 1.40 1.67 28.73
C ILE A 271 1.61 2.48 30.01
N GLU A 272 2.38 1.93 30.95
CA GLU A 272 2.72 2.60 32.21
C GLU A 272 3.30 4.02 32.00
N PRO A 273 2.91 5.02 32.83
CA PRO A 273 3.31 6.41 32.63
C PRO A 273 4.82 6.60 32.56
N GLU A 274 5.59 5.90 33.40
CA GLU A 274 7.05 6.03 33.42
C GLU A 274 7.69 5.45 32.16
N ARG A 275 7.15 4.37 31.59
CA ARG A 275 7.66 3.82 30.31
C ARG A 275 7.45 4.80 29.16
N ILE A 276 6.36 5.57 29.17
CA ILE A 276 6.14 6.66 28.19
C ILE A 276 7.18 7.76 28.38
N ARG A 277 7.50 8.14 29.62
CA ARG A 277 8.55 9.14 29.91
C ARG A 277 9.92 8.66 29.47
N GLU A 278 10.29 7.42 29.77
CA GLU A 278 11.55 6.80 29.34
C GLU A 278 11.68 6.79 27.82
N LEU A 279 10.63 6.39 27.10
CA LEU A 279 10.59 6.40 25.64
C LEU A 279 10.79 7.83 25.09
N ALA A 280 10.09 8.81 25.67
CA ALA A 280 10.19 10.22 25.26
C ALA A 280 11.59 10.80 25.48
N ARG A 281 12.17 10.56 26.67
CA ARG A 281 13.53 10.96 27.03
C ARG A 281 14.54 10.33 26.09
N ARG A 282 14.44 9.02 25.85
CA ARG A 282 15.34 8.30 24.93
C ARG A 282 15.25 8.90 23.52
N TYR A 283 14.05 9.00 22.96
CA TYR A 283 13.85 9.54 21.62
C TYR A 283 14.43 10.95 21.44
N ALA A 284 14.25 11.81 22.45
CA ALA A 284 14.71 13.19 22.40
C ALA A 284 16.21 13.37 22.70
N THR A 285 16.85 12.45 23.44
CA THR A 285 18.25 12.62 23.87
C THR A 285 19.23 11.72 23.12
N ASP A 286 18.83 10.51 22.73
CA ASP A 286 19.67 9.56 21.99
C ASP A 286 19.59 9.80 20.47
N LYS A 287 20.06 10.99 20.06
CA LYS A 287 20.08 11.42 18.66
C LYS A 287 21.36 10.95 17.93
N PRO A 288 21.30 10.70 16.61
CA PRO A 288 20.13 10.79 15.74
C PRO A 288 19.14 9.63 15.94
N ALA A 289 17.85 9.95 16.01
CA ALA A 289 16.75 9.01 16.15
C ALA A 289 15.80 9.13 14.95
N VAL A 290 15.51 8.00 14.31
CA VAL A 290 14.62 7.92 13.16
C VAL A 290 13.36 7.16 13.50
N ILE A 291 12.22 7.63 12.97
CA ILE A 291 10.95 6.93 13.06
C ILE A 291 10.60 6.33 11.69
N VAL A 292 10.52 5.01 11.62
CA VAL A 292 10.04 4.27 10.44
C VAL A 292 8.57 3.95 10.64
N LEU A 293 7.70 4.55 9.82
CA LEU A 293 6.26 4.34 9.90
C LEU A 293 5.80 3.12 9.10
N GLY A 294 4.82 2.42 9.65
CA GLY A 294 4.04 1.39 8.97
C GLY A 294 3.38 1.90 7.70
N GLY A 295 3.36 1.09 6.65
CA GLY A 295 2.92 1.53 5.33
C GLY A 295 1.41 1.51 5.08
N SER A 296 0.59 0.88 5.92
CA SER A 296 -0.87 0.79 5.66
C SER A 296 -1.73 0.43 6.87
N SER A 297 -1.43 -0.66 7.58
CA SER A 297 -2.34 -1.21 8.61
C SER A 297 -2.63 -0.26 9.77
N MET A 298 -1.64 0.54 10.20
CA MET A 298 -1.82 1.53 11.27
C MET A 298 -2.83 2.63 10.89
N PHE A 299 -3.03 2.91 9.61
CA PHE A 299 -3.85 4.02 9.13
C PHE A 299 -5.24 3.58 8.67
N LYS A 300 -5.65 2.36 9.03
CA LYS A 300 -6.86 1.70 8.53
C LYS A 300 -8.05 1.74 9.49
N HIS A 301 -8.03 2.62 10.49
CA HIS A 301 -9.13 2.83 11.43
C HIS A 301 -9.84 4.18 11.20
N GLN A 302 -10.97 4.40 11.88
CA GLN A 302 -11.84 5.58 11.74
C GLN A 302 -11.14 6.95 11.83
N HIS A 303 -9.98 7.03 12.50
CA HIS A 303 -9.18 8.26 12.64
C HIS A 303 -7.74 8.08 12.13
N GLY A 304 -7.57 7.25 11.10
CA GLY A 304 -6.27 6.76 10.61
C GLY A 304 -5.26 7.82 10.13
N TRP A 305 -5.61 9.10 10.05
CA TRP A 305 -4.66 10.17 9.73
C TRP A 305 -4.05 10.84 10.97
N GLU A 306 -4.73 10.81 12.11
CA GLU A 306 -4.27 11.46 13.34
C GLU A 306 -2.90 10.94 13.81
N PRO A 307 -2.63 9.61 13.83
CA PRO A 307 -1.33 9.09 14.26
C PRO A 307 -0.18 9.62 13.41
N ALA A 308 -0.32 9.59 12.09
CA ALA A 308 0.69 10.08 11.17
C ALA A 308 1.02 11.55 11.44
N ARG A 309 -0.01 12.37 11.66
CA ARG A 309 0.16 13.80 11.96
C ARG A 309 0.87 14.02 13.30
N ALA A 310 0.43 13.34 14.36
CA ALA A 310 1.02 13.47 15.69
C ALA A 310 2.48 13.00 15.71
N ILE A 311 2.80 11.90 15.02
CA ILE A 311 4.17 11.37 14.96
C ILE A 311 5.10 12.30 14.17
N ALA A 312 4.64 12.94 13.08
CA ALA A 312 5.45 13.92 12.34
C ALA A 312 5.84 15.15 13.15
N CYS A 313 5.11 15.46 14.22
CA CYS A 313 5.49 16.52 15.14
C CYS A 313 6.71 16.17 16.00
N LEU A 314 6.99 14.89 16.24
CA LEU A 314 8.10 14.47 17.12
C LEU A 314 9.49 14.82 16.55
N PRO A 315 9.82 14.54 15.27
CA PRO A 315 11.09 14.98 14.71
C PRO A 315 11.20 16.51 14.59
N ALA A 316 10.09 17.22 14.37
CA ALA A 316 10.09 18.68 14.36
C ALA A 316 10.37 19.26 15.75
N LEU A 317 9.75 18.72 16.80
CA LEU A 317 10.00 19.14 18.19
C LEU A 317 11.45 18.90 18.62
N THR A 318 12.10 17.88 18.06
CA THR A 318 13.46 17.47 18.46
C THR A 318 14.54 17.85 17.44
N GLY A 319 14.22 18.66 16.43
CA GLY A 319 15.19 19.15 15.44
C GLY A 319 15.85 18.04 14.60
N GLN A 320 15.11 16.97 14.29
CA GLN A 320 15.68 15.78 13.61
C GLN A 320 15.39 15.72 12.11
N PHE A 321 14.68 16.68 11.55
CA PHE A 321 14.61 16.83 10.09
C PHE A 321 15.92 17.43 9.54
N GLY A 322 16.36 16.98 8.37
CA GLY A 322 17.55 17.50 7.70
C GLY A 322 18.89 16.91 8.17
N ILE A 323 18.89 15.97 9.11
CA ILE A 323 20.12 15.33 9.63
C ILE A 323 20.21 13.85 9.26
N ALA A 324 21.45 13.36 9.18
CA ALA A 324 21.76 11.95 8.94
C ALA A 324 21.28 11.08 10.11
N GLY A 325 20.58 9.99 9.82
CA GLY A 325 20.05 9.03 10.80
C GLY A 325 18.88 9.54 11.65
N GLY A 326 18.36 10.74 11.38
CA GLY A 326 17.21 11.34 12.07
C GLY A 326 15.93 11.33 11.23
N GLY A 327 14.91 12.03 11.73
CA GLY A 327 13.71 12.35 10.96
C GLY A 327 12.78 11.15 10.75
N LEU A 328 12.19 11.07 9.56
CA LEU A 328 11.34 9.95 9.16
C LEU A 328 12.08 9.00 8.22
N GLY A 329 12.01 7.71 8.50
CA GLY A 329 12.57 6.66 7.68
C GLY A 329 11.62 6.23 6.56
N GLN A 330 12.19 5.53 5.59
CA GLN A 330 11.51 5.08 4.38
C GLN A 330 10.22 4.30 4.69
N ARG A 331 9.12 4.68 4.01
CA ARG A 331 7.80 4.04 4.13
C ARG A 331 7.11 3.92 2.78
N HIS A 332 5.98 3.21 2.72
CA HIS A 332 5.14 3.18 1.52
C HIS A 332 4.63 4.59 1.20
N GLY A 333 4.71 5.00 -0.08
CA GLY A 333 4.21 6.30 -0.54
C GLY A 333 5.07 7.49 -0.11
N ALA A 334 6.30 7.25 0.33
CA ALA A 334 7.31 8.28 0.56
C ALA A 334 8.50 8.07 -0.38
N SER A 335 9.20 9.16 -0.67
CA SER A 335 10.46 9.14 -1.40
C SER A 335 11.52 9.97 -0.67
N PRO A 336 12.81 9.65 -0.84
CA PRO A 336 13.87 10.59 -0.53
C PRO A 336 13.83 11.78 -1.50
N GLU A 337 14.72 12.75 -1.29
CA GLU A 337 14.97 13.78 -2.29
C GLU A 337 15.67 13.19 -3.51
N GLY A 338 15.19 13.55 -4.69
CA GLY A 338 15.73 13.08 -5.97
C GLY A 338 14.68 13.20 -7.07
N THR A 339 15.13 13.15 -8.32
CA THR A 339 14.24 13.23 -9.48
C THR A 339 13.61 11.86 -9.73
N GLY A 340 12.30 11.84 -9.99
CA GLY A 340 11.55 10.64 -10.38
C GLY A 340 11.46 10.47 -11.91
N TYR A 341 10.46 9.75 -12.36
CA TYR A 341 10.08 9.73 -13.77
C TYR A 341 9.55 11.11 -14.22
N ALA A 342 9.67 11.40 -15.52
CA ALA A 342 8.98 12.53 -16.12
C ALA A 342 7.46 12.34 -16.08
N ASP A 343 6.74 13.47 -16.04
CA ASP A 343 5.29 13.48 -16.15
C ASP A 343 4.87 13.45 -17.63
N VAL A 344 4.49 12.26 -18.09
CA VAL A 344 4.01 12.00 -19.44
C VAL A 344 2.48 12.11 -19.57
N LEU A 345 1.82 12.66 -18.53
CA LEU A 345 0.39 12.99 -18.53
C LEU A 345 0.15 14.50 -18.66
N ALA A 346 1.19 15.33 -18.66
CA ALA A 346 1.06 16.78 -18.69
C ALA A 346 0.29 17.32 -19.92
N ASP A 347 0.30 16.60 -21.04
CA ASP A 347 -0.44 16.94 -22.26
C ASP A 347 -1.84 16.28 -22.34
N ALA A 348 -2.17 15.40 -21.39
CA ALA A 348 -3.47 14.71 -21.33
C ALA A 348 -4.46 15.51 -20.47
N MET A 349 -5.24 16.38 -21.11
CA MET A 349 -6.25 17.16 -20.40
C MET A 349 -7.46 16.31 -20.00
N PRO A 350 -7.96 16.43 -18.74
CA PRO A 350 -9.18 15.76 -18.35
C PRO A 350 -10.36 16.18 -19.24
N ALA A 351 -10.98 15.22 -19.91
CA ALA A 351 -12.21 15.42 -20.69
C ALA A 351 -13.48 15.33 -19.82
N LEU A 352 -13.37 14.73 -18.63
CA LEU A 352 -14.47 14.62 -17.67
C LEU A 352 -14.61 15.93 -16.88
N PRO A 353 -15.78 16.58 -16.85
CA PRO A 353 -16.02 17.76 -16.03
C PRO A 353 -15.97 17.43 -14.53
N ASP A 354 -15.48 18.38 -13.72
CA ASP A 354 -15.35 18.20 -12.27
C ASP A 354 -16.70 17.90 -11.59
N GLU A 355 -17.80 18.46 -12.08
CA GLU A 355 -19.15 18.23 -11.52
C GLU A 355 -19.66 16.81 -11.76
N ALA A 356 -19.15 16.13 -12.78
CA ALA A 356 -19.47 14.73 -13.09
C ALA A 356 -18.50 13.74 -12.43
N ALA A 357 -17.37 14.22 -11.91
CA ALA A 357 -16.34 13.37 -11.33
C ALA A 357 -16.78 12.79 -9.97
N ILE A 358 -16.71 11.47 -9.84
CA ILE A 358 -16.85 10.80 -8.56
C ILE A 358 -15.52 10.97 -7.81
N PRO A 359 -15.50 11.61 -6.63
CA PRO A 359 -14.24 11.88 -5.94
C PRO A 359 -13.52 10.58 -5.59
N SER A 360 -12.18 10.64 -5.53
CA SER A 360 -11.34 9.55 -5.01
C SER A 360 -11.58 9.37 -3.51
N HIS A 361 -12.70 8.73 -3.20
CA HIS A 361 -13.27 8.56 -1.88
C HIS A 361 -14.07 7.26 -1.86
N MET A 362 -13.59 6.26 -1.13
CA MET A 362 -14.04 4.87 -1.19
C MET A 362 -15.55 4.74 -1.00
N THR A 363 -16.12 5.44 0.00
CA THR A 363 -17.56 5.45 0.23
C THR A 363 -18.33 6.06 -0.94
N SER A 364 -17.77 7.09 -1.60
CA SER A 364 -18.40 7.72 -2.77
C SER A 364 -18.39 6.78 -3.96
N ILE A 365 -17.30 6.04 -4.17
CA ILE A 365 -17.19 5.03 -5.22
C ILE A 365 -18.18 3.88 -4.97
N SER A 366 -18.25 3.35 -3.75
CA SER A 366 -19.21 2.29 -3.39
C SER A 366 -20.66 2.74 -3.58
N LYS A 367 -21.00 3.96 -3.14
CA LYS A 367 -22.34 4.54 -3.36
C LYS A 367 -22.65 4.74 -4.84
N ALA A 368 -21.67 5.18 -5.64
CA ALA A 368 -21.86 5.35 -7.07
C ALA A 368 -22.15 4.03 -7.79
N LEU A 369 -21.46 2.95 -7.41
CA LEU A 369 -21.77 1.60 -7.88
C LEU A 369 -23.20 1.19 -7.46
N ALA A 370 -23.56 1.39 -6.19
CA ALA A 370 -24.86 1.00 -5.66
C ALA A 370 -26.05 1.79 -6.22
N ASN A 371 -25.83 3.04 -6.62
CA ASN A 371 -26.84 3.94 -7.18
C ASN A 371 -26.94 3.84 -8.71
N GLY A 372 -26.22 2.90 -9.34
CA GLY A 372 -26.24 2.73 -10.80
C GLY A 372 -25.65 3.93 -11.56
N GLN A 373 -24.66 4.63 -10.98
CA GLN A 373 -23.97 5.74 -11.65
C GLN A 373 -22.93 5.24 -12.67
N LEU A 374 -22.57 3.95 -12.62
CA LEU A 374 -21.63 3.31 -13.53
C LEU A 374 -22.31 2.18 -14.32
N ASP A 375 -22.02 2.10 -15.61
CA ASP A 375 -22.50 1.03 -16.51
C ASP A 375 -21.39 0.05 -16.86
N VAL A 376 -20.16 0.55 -17.01
CA VAL A 376 -18.97 -0.22 -17.40
C VAL A 376 -17.90 -0.04 -16.34
N LEU A 377 -17.29 -1.13 -15.89
CA LEU A 377 -16.20 -1.11 -14.93
C LEU A 377 -15.04 -1.96 -15.43
N LEU A 378 -13.90 -1.32 -15.69
CA LEU A 378 -12.67 -1.97 -16.13
C LEU A 378 -11.71 -2.11 -14.95
N LEU A 379 -11.44 -3.35 -14.56
CA LEU A 379 -10.62 -3.72 -13.42
C LEU A 379 -9.28 -4.27 -13.89
N PHE A 380 -8.19 -3.58 -13.53
CA PHE A 380 -6.85 -3.96 -13.95
C PHE A 380 -6.02 -4.44 -12.75
N GLY A 381 -5.73 -5.74 -12.67
CA GLY A 381 -4.95 -6.38 -11.61
C GLY A 381 -5.51 -6.14 -10.21
N SER A 382 -6.84 -6.28 -10.07
CA SER A 382 -7.59 -5.88 -8.89
C SER A 382 -8.61 -6.92 -8.43
N ASN A 383 -8.68 -7.11 -7.12
CA ASN A 383 -9.75 -7.81 -6.42
C ASN A 383 -10.44 -6.79 -5.48
N MET A 384 -11.48 -6.13 -5.98
CA MET A 384 -12.19 -5.07 -5.25
C MET A 384 -12.82 -5.58 -3.96
N LEU A 385 -13.37 -6.80 -3.93
CA LEU A 385 -13.98 -7.38 -2.72
C LEU A 385 -12.98 -7.59 -1.58
N SER A 386 -11.72 -7.84 -1.94
CA SER A 386 -10.62 -7.93 -0.99
C SER A 386 -10.02 -6.56 -0.64
N SER A 387 -10.15 -5.57 -1.52
CA SER A 387 -9.46 -4.29 -1.36
C SER A 387 -10.33 -3.23 -0.73
N PHE A 388 -11.65 -3.26 -0.91
CA PHE A 388 -12.60 -2.33 -0.30
C PHE A 388 -13.19 -2.90 0.98
N SER A 389 -13.45 -2.02 1.95
CA SER A 389 -14.28 -2.34 3.11
C SER A 389 -15.76 -2.40 2.74
N ASP A 390 -16.59 -2.86 3.68
CA ASP A 390 -18.01 -3.23 3.46
C ASP A 390 -18.22 -3.98 2.13
N ALA A 391 -17.59 -5.15 2.04
CA ALA A 391 -17.65 -5.98 0.85
C ALA A 391 -19.08 -6.44 0.50
N ASN A 392 -20.04 -6.36 1.44
CA ASN A 392 -21.43 -6.70 1.21
C ASN A 392 -22.17 -5.58 0.47
N GLU A 393 -22.00 -4.32 0.88
CA GLU A 393 -22.51 -3.17 0.11
C GLU A 393 -21.85 -3.09 -1.27
N LEU A 394 -20.52 -3.22 -1.33
CA LEU A 394 -19.80 -3.21 -2.60
C LEU A 394 -20.28 -4.31 -3.54
N ALA A 395 -20.48 -5.54 -3.04
CA ALA A 395 -21.00 -6.65 -3.83
C ALA A 395 -22.37 -6.34 -4.44
N ARG A 396 -23.25 -5.65 -3.71
CA ARG A 396 -24.56 -5.23 -4.22
C ARG A 396 -24.41 -4.20 -5.35
N GLY A 397 -23.47 -3.26 -5.23
CA GLY A 397 -23.17 -2.30 -6.30
C GLY A 397 -22.56 -2.96 -7.54
N LEU A 398 -21.56 -3.83 -7.36
CA LEU A 398 -20.94 -4.57 -8.47
C LEU A 398 -21.96 -5.42 -9.24
N ALA A 399 -22.94 -6.00 -8.55
CA ALA A 399 -24.00 -6.79 -9.20
C ALA A 399 -24.85 -5.98 -10.18
N GLN A 400 -24.94 -4.65 -10.04
CA GLN A 400 -25.75 -3.77 -10.89
C GLN A 400 -25.04 -3.30 -12.17
N ILE A 401 -23.71 -3.40 -12.22
CA ILE A 401 -22.92 -2.93 -13.37
C ILE A 401 -23.22 -3.80 -14.59
N LYS A 402 -23.43 -3.19 -15.75
CA LYS A 402 -23.82 -3.91 -16.98
C LYS A 402 -22.67 -4.73 -17.56
N LEU A 403 -21.45 -4.18 -17.56
CA LEU A 403 -20.24 -4.86 -18.00
C LEU A 403 -19.09 -4.66 -17.01
N ILE A 404 -18.56 -5.75 -16.48
CA ILE A 404 -17.33 -5.77 -15.67
C ILE A 404 -16.27 -6.57 -16.41
N VAL A 405 -15.11 -5.95 -16.64
CA VAL A 405 -13.96 -6.59 -17.29
C VAL A 405 -12.81 -6.69 -16.31
N SER A 406 -12.15 -7.84 -16.25
CA SER A 406 -10.99 -8.06 -15.37
C SER A 406 -9.75 -8.47 -16.17
N TYR A 407 -8.70 -7.65 -16.10
CA TYR A 407 -7.37 -7.98 -16.63
C TYR A 407 -6.49 -8.49 -15.50
N ASP A 408 -6.08 -9.76 -15.51
CA ASP A 408 -5.35 -10.38 -14.39
C ASP A 408 -4.48 -11.59 -14.83
N LEU A 409 -3.59 -12.03 -13.95
CA LEU A 409 -2.76 -13.25 -14.13
C LEU A 409 -3.51 -14.52 -13.69
N PHE A 410 -4.32 -14.40 -12.65
CA PHE A 410 -5.08 -15.49 -12.04
C PHE A 410 -6.50 -15.02 -11.76
N MET A 411 -7.44 -15.96 -11.75
CA MET A 411 -8.81 -15.66 -11.35
C MET A 411 -8.86 -15.21 -9.88
N ASN A 412 -9.68 -14.20 -9.56
CA ASN A 412 -9.84 -13.66 -8.21
C ASN A 412 -11.32 -13.59 -7.79
N ALA A 413 -11.60 -13.34 -6.52
CA ALA A 413 -12.97 -13.35 -5.98
C ALA A 413 -13.93 -12.35 -6.67
N THR A 414 -13.47 -11.15 -7.01
CA THR A 414 -14.27 -10.18 -7.78
C THR A 414 -14.56 -10.69 -9.17
N ALA A 415 -13.56 -11.22 -9.87
CA ALA A 415 -13.71 -11.75 -11.22
C ALA A 415 -14.70 -12.93 -11.27
N ARG A 416 -14.51 -13.95 -10.41
CA ARG A 416 -15.40 -15.13 -10.33
C ARG A 416 -16.86 -14.74 -10.10
N ARG A 417 -17.10 -13.77 -9.23
CA ARG A 417 -18.45 -13.38 -8.80
C ARG A 417 -19.14 -12.39 -9.74
N PHE A 418 -18.40 -11.46 -10.35
CA PHE A 418 -19.01 -10.30 -11.00
C PHE A 418 -18.50 -9.98 -12.41
N ALA A 419 -17.29 -10.38 -12.78
CA ALA A 419 -16.79 -10.07 -14.13
C ALA A 419 -17.57 -10.82 -15.21
N ASP A 420 -17.76 -10.22 -16.37
CA ASP A 420 -18.38 -10.83 -17.53
C ASP A 420 -17.32 -11.21 -18.59
N LEU A 421 -16.16 -10.55 -18.53
CA LEU A 421 -15.04 -10.77 -19.43
C LEU A 421 -13.72 -10.77 -18.64
N ILE A 422 -12.85 -11.73 -18.96
CA ILE A 422 -11.51 -11.85 -18.39
C ILE A 422 -10.49 -11.69 -19.51
N LEU A 423 -9.51 -10.82 -19.29
CA LEU A 423 -8.40 -10.56 -20.21
C LEU A 423 -7.09 -11.10 -19.61
N PRO A 424 -6.36 -12.00 -20.29
CA PRO A 424 -5.16 -12.62 -19.75
C PRO A 424 -3.96 -11.66 -19.77
N ALA A 425 -3.37 -11.41 -18.61
CA ALA A 425 -2.22 -10.53 -18.46
C ALA A 425 -0.87 -11.23 -18.73
N THR A 426 0.10 -10.48 -19.23
CA THR A 426 1.51 -10.91 -19.27
C THR A 426 2.11 -10.96 -17.86
N ALA A 427 2.89 -12.00 -17.58
CA ALA A 427 3.73 -12.09 -16.40
C ALA A 427 4.98 -11.21 -16.54
N TRP A 428 5.68 -11.00 -15.43
CA TRP A 428 6.68 -9.96 -15.29
C TRP A 428 7.94 -10.10 -16.17
N LEU A 429 8.25 -11.30 -16.66
CA LEU A 429 9.34 -11.53 -17.64
C LEU A 429 8.87 -11.50 -19.09
N GLU A 430 7.57 -11.38 -19.36
CA GLU A 430 7.01 -11.50 -20.71
C GLU A 430 6.82 -10.16 -21.42
N GLY A 431 7.19 -9.06 -20.77
CA GLY A 431 7.20 -7.73 -21.35
C GLY A 431 8.19 -6.83 -20.63
N ILE A 432 8.42 -5.65 -21.19
CA ILE A 432 9.28 -4.64 -20.56
C ILE A 432 8.66 -4.12 -19.26
N GLY A 433 9.50 -3.62 -18.37
CA GLY A 433 9.08 -2.93 -17.15
C GLY A 433 10.13 -1.95 -16.64
N LEU A 434 9.70 -1.04 -15.77
CA LEU A 434 10.56 -0.06 -15.09
C LEU A 434 10.25 -0.02 -13.60
N LYS A 435 11.21 -0.36 -12.75
CA LYS A 435 11.07 -0.30 -11.29
C LYS A 435 11.83 0.86 -10.73
N GLN A 436 11.31 1.43 -9.64
CA GLN A 436 11.92 2.57 -8.97
C GLN A 436 11.94 2.29 -7.46
N THR A 437 13.14 2.24 -6.89
CA THR A 437 13.36 2.20 -5.44
C THR A 437 13.43 3.63 -4.89
N ALA A 438 13.85 3.82 -3.65
CA ALA A 438 14.14 5.16 -3.12
C ALA A 438 15.25 5.86 -3.94
N THR A 439 16.25 5.11 -4.38
CA THR A 439 17.58 5.58 -4.79
C THR A 439 17.86 5.36 -6.28
N HIS A 440 17.26 4.34 -6.90
CA HIS A 440 17.58 3.91 -8.27
C HIS A 440 16.31 3.66 -9.11
N ILE A 441 16.51 3.67 -10.43
CA ILE A 441 15.59 3.18 -11.46
C ILE A 441 16.20 1.92 -12.07
N TYR A 442 15.37 0.92 -12.37
CA TYR A 442 15.79 -0.38 -12.88
C TYR A 442 14.96 -0.80 -14.08
N LEU A 443 15.63 -1.29 -15.12
CA LEU A 443 15.01 -1.87 -16.29
C LEU A 443 14.69 -3.35 -16.05
N MET A 444 13.45 -3.73 -16.32
CA MET A 444 13.03 -5.13 -16.42
C MET A 444 12.90 -5.48 -17.89
N GLN A 445 13.91 -6.12 -18.46
CA GLN A 445 13.88 -6.53 -19.87
C GLN A 445 12.98 -7.75 -20.06
N GLN A 446 12.30 -7.80 -21.21
CA GLN A 446 11.56 -8.98 -21.61
C GLN A 446 12.51 -10.19 -21.75
N ALA A 447 12.26 -11.21 -20.94
CA ALA A 447 13.04 -12.43 -20.86
C ALA A 447 12.29 -13.69 -21.31
N LEU A 448 11.00 -13.59 -21.62
CA LEU A 448 10.19 -14.69 -22.12
C LEU A 448 9.22 -14.16 -23.18
N THR A 449 8.82 -15.01 -24.11
CA THR A 449 7.66 -14.75 -24.97
C THR A 449 6.39 -14.88 -24.13
N PRO A 450 5.41 -13.97 -24.25
CA PRO A 450 4.09 -14.12 -23.63
C PRO A 450 3.50 -15.51 -23.85
N ALA A 451 3.02 -16.13 -22.78
CA ALA A 451 2.38 -17.44 -22.85
C ALA A 451 0.95 -17.33 -23.42
N GLY A 452 0.54 -18.33 -24.20
CA GLY A 452 -0.81 -18.38 -24.79
C GLY A 452 -1.14 -17.14 -25.61
N GLU A 453 -2.29 -16.53 -25.32
CA GLU A 453 -2.77 -15.29 -25.91
C GLU A 453 -2.64 -14.09 -24.94
N CYS A 454 -1.77 -14.17 -23.92
CA CYS A 454 -1.52 -13.04 -23.02
C CYS A 454 -1.03 -11.81 -23.80
N ARG A 455 -1.61 -10.64 -23.50
CA ARG A 455 -1.16 -9.34 -24.04
C ARG A 455 -0.74 -8.43 -22.90
N ASN A 456 0.30 -7.63 -23.13
CA ASN A 456 0.74 -6.64 -22.16
C ASN A 456 -0.27 -5.48 -22.08
N LEU A 457 -0.33 -4.80 -20.94
CA LEU A 457 -1.33 -3.75 -20.72
C LEU A 457 -1.15 -2.55 -21.66
N ILE A 458 0.08 -2.25 -22.09
CA ILE A 458 0.37 -1.16 -23.05
C ILE A 458 -0.37 -1.45 -24.37
N THR A 459 -0.20 -2.66 -24.90
CA THR A 459 -0.85 -3.15 -26.12
C THR A 459 -2.37 -3.13 -25.96
N VAL A 460 -2.88 -3.66 -24.83
CA VAL A 460 -4.32 -3.73 -24.58
C VAL A 460 -4.95 -2.33 -24.60
N LEU A 461 -4.33 -1.36 -23.93
CA LEU A 461 -4.86 0.00 -23.86
C LEU A 461 -4.72 0.76 -25.19
N ARG A 462 -3.62 0.55 -25.94
CA ARG A 462 -3.42 1.16 -27.27
C ARG A 462 -4.50 0.70 -28.26
N GLU A 463 -4.73 -0.60 -28.34
CA GLU A 463 -5.75 -1.17 -29.24
C GLU A 463 -7.16 -0.74 -28.82
N LEU A 464 -7.45 -0.72 -27.52
CA LEU A 464 -8.74 -0.23 -27.02
C LEU A 464 -8.96 1.25 -27.37
N ALA A 465 -7.97 2.10 -27.12
CA ALA A 465 -8.04 3.53 -27.44
C ALA A 465 -8.20 3.78 -28.95
N GLN A 466 -7.53 2.99 -29.79
CA GLN A 466 -7.68 3.05 -31.24
C GLN A 466 -9.11 2.69 -31.67
N LYS A 467 -9.67 1.59 -31.16
CA LYS A 467 -11.05 1.18 -31.49
C LYS A 467 -12.11 2.16 -30.96
N LEU A 468 -11.83 2.85 -29.86
CA LEU A 468 -12.65 3.93 -29.31
C LEU A 468 -12.42 5.29 -29.99
N ASN A 469 -11.47 5.40 -30.92
CA ASN A 469 -11.06 6.64 -31.58
C ASN A 469 -10.64 7.77 -30.62
N ILE A 470 -9.92 7.44 -29.54
CA ILE A 470 -9.42 8.44 -28.59
C ILE A 470 -8.15 9.09 -29.17
N PRO A 471 -8.20 10.38 -29.55
CA PRO A 471 -7.07 11.04 -30.20
C PRO A 471 -5.92 11.25 -29.20
N ASN A 472 -4.69 11.29 -29.71
CA ASN A 472 -3.48 11.56 -28.93
C ASN A 472 -3.27 10.62 -27.72
N PHE A 473 -3.88 9.43 -27.70
CA PHE A 473 -3.73 8.50 -26.59
C PHE A 473 -2.29 8.01 -26.44
N PHE A 474 -1.62 7.69 -27.55
CA PHE A 474 -0.24 7.19 -27.55
C PHE A 474 0.55 7.97 -28.60
N PRO A 475 1.06 9.17 -28.26
CA PRO A 475 1.80 10.03 -29.21
C PRO A 475 3.21 9.52 -29.55
N TRP A 476 3.68 8.49 -28.85
CA TRP A 476 4.99 7.88 -29.06
C TRP A 476 4.98 6.93 -30.25
N GLN A 477 6.13 6.81 -30.92
CA GLN A 477 6.24 5.95 -32.11
C GLN A 477 6.04 4.47 -31.75
N ASP A 478 6.61 4.05 -30.62
CA ASP A 478 6.57 2.68 -30.15
C ASP A 478 6.67 2.60 -28.62
N GLU A 479 6.78 1.37 -28.09
CA GLU A 479 6.88 1.12 -26.65
C GLU A 479 8.20 1.66 -26.07
N ASP A 480 9.30 1.64 -26.82
CA ASP A 480 10.60 2.13 -26.36
C ASP A 480 10.60 3.66 -26.25
N ASP A 481 10.04 4.36 -27.24
CA ASP A 481 9.88 5.82 -27.20
C ASP A 481 9.01 6.28 -26.02
N TYR A 482 7.94 5.54 -25.73
CA TYR A 482 7.12 5.77 -24.54
C TYR A 482 7.91 5.60 -23.24
N VAL A 483 8.66 4.49 -23.11
CA VAL A 483 9.48 4.22 -21.93
C VAL A 483 10.59 5.27 -21.78
N ASN A 484 11.24 5.68 -22.88
CA ASN A 484 12.23 6.75 -22.91
C ASN A 484 11.63 8.09 -22.46
N ALA A 485 10.38 8.39 -22.85
CA ALA A 485 9.70 9.59 -22.39
C ALA A 485 9.52 9.63 -20.86
N LEU A 486 9.23 8.48 -20.20
CA LEU A 486 9.22 8.42 -18.74
C LEU A 486 10.62 8.60 -18.14
N LEU A 487 11.64 8.02 -18.76
CA LEU A 487 13.02 8.09 -18.30
C LEU A 487 13.64 9.48 -18.48
N ALA A 488 13.09 10.32 -19.37
CA ALA A 488 13.60 11.66 -19.66
C ALA A 488 13.60 12.63 -18.46
N GLY A 489 12.95 12.27 -17.34
CA GLY A 489 13.10 12.98 -16.07
C GLY A 489 14.52 12.86 -15.50
N GLN A 490 15.25 11.82 -15.87
CA GLN A 490 16.65 11.61 -15.55
C GLN A 490 17.55 12.11 -16.68
N LYS A 491 18.78 12.47 -16.32
CA LYS A 491 19.82 12.95 -17.23
C LYS A 491 21.11 12.18 -17.01
N THR A 492 21.80 11.88 -18.11
CA THR A 492 23.15 11.33 -18.13
C THR A 492 24.18 12.35 -17.65
N ALA A 493 25.44 11.93 -17.50
CA ALA A 493 26.54 12.82 -17.12
C ALA A 493 26.74 13.97 -18.12
N ASP A 494 26.46 13.73 -19.40
CA ASP A 494 26.56 14.72 -20.47
C ASP A 494 25.33 15.63 -20.58
N GLY A 495 24.32 15.44 -19.72
CA GLY A 495 23.10 16.24 -19.66
C GLY A 495 21.96 15.77 -20.55
N GLU A 496 22.19 14.73 -21.36
CA GLU A 496 21.18 14.12 -22.24
C GLU A 496 20.13 13.32 -21.45
N PRO A 497 18.87 13.24 -21.91
CA PRO A 497 17.83 12.40 -21.30
C PRO A 497 18.25 10.92 -21.19
N LEU A 498 17.90 10.27 -20.09
CA LEU A 498 18.13 8.83 -19.93
C LEU A 498 17.23 8.03 -20.88
N THR A 499 17.76 6.96 -21.46
CA THR A 499 17.04 6.05 -22.36
C THR A 499 17.21 4.59 -21.94
N ILE A 500 16.38 3.70 -22.50
CA ILE A 500 16.51 2.24 -22.33
C ILE A 500 17.91 1.78 -22.77
N ALA A 501 18.39 2.25 -23.93
CA ALA A 501 19.69 1.86 -24.47
C ALA A 501 20.84 2.24 -23.52
N GLU A 502 20.77 3.43 -22.93
CA GLU A 502 21.75 3.86 -21.93
C GLU A 502 21.65 3.03 -20.64
N LEU A 503 20.44 2.75 -20.16
CA LEU A 503 20.24 1.85 -19.01
C LEU A 503 20.86 0.48 -19.26
N GLN A 504 20.63 -0.12 -20.43
CA GLN A 504 21.21 -1.40 -20.80
C GLN A 504 22.74 -1.35 -20.82
N ARG A 505 23.32 -0.28 -21.38
CA ARG A 505 24.78 -0.07 -21.41
C ARG A 505 25.38 0.01 -20.00
N GLN A 506 24.64 0.57 -19.04
CA GLN A 506 25.04 0.74 -17.63
C GLN A 506 24.69 -0.48 -16.74
N GLY A 507 24.28 -1.60 -17.32
CA GLY A 507 23.97 -2.82 -16.56
C GLY A 507 22.52 -2.92 -16.05
N GLY A 508 21.62 -2.08 -16.56
CA GLY A 508 20.18 -2.17 -16.35
C GLY A 508 19.63 -1.34 -15.18
N TYR A 509 20.43 -0.46 -14.59
CA TYR A 509 19.98 0.44 -13.52
C TYR A 509 20.64 1.81 -13.57
N TRP A 510 20.01 2.79 -12.93
CA TRP A 510 20.46 4.19 -12.88
C TRP A 510 20.23 4.76 -11.47
N GLN A 511 21.26 5.37 -10.89
CA GLN A 511 21.09 6.12 -9.65
C GLN A 511 20.36 7.43 -9.96
N LYS A 512 19.29 7.73 -9.22
CA LYS A 512 18.48 8.91 -9.50
C LYS A 512 19.29 10.19 -9.41
N ASN A 513 19.09 11.09 -10.37
CA ASN A 513 19.69 12.42 -10.33
C ASN A 513 19.18 13.20 -9.10
N GLY A 514 20.08 13.97 -8.48
CA GLY A 514 19.76 14.78 -7.30
C GLY A 514 19.40 13.96 -6.05
N LEU A 515 19.72 12.66 -6.02
CA LEU A 515 19.45 11.82 -4.85
C LEU A 515 20.19 12.37 -3.62
N SER A 516 19.42 12.66 -2.56
CA SER A 516 19.97 12.78 -1.21
C SER A 516 19.43 11.65 -0.34
N HIS A 517 20.33 10.98 0.37
CA HIS A 517 19.96 9.96 1.35
C HIS A 517 19.29 10.55 2.60
N ILE A 518 19.41 11.86 2.80
CA ILE A 518 18.88 12.65 3.91
C ILE A 518 17.83 13.61 3.36
N ALA A 519 16.59 13.47 3.80
CA ALA A 519 15.51 14.36 3.39
C ALA A 519 15.59 15.71 4.12
N TYR A 520 15.12 16.77 3.47
CA TYR A 520 14.97 18.10 4.05
C TYR A 520 16.28 18.75 4.54
N GLN A 521 17.44 18.46 3.92
CA GLN A 521 18.68 19.18 4.23
C GLN A 521 18.52 20.70 4.05
N GLY A 522 17.76 21.11 3.02
CA GLY A 522 17.40 22.50 2.78
C GLY A 522 16.20 23.00 3.60
N HIS A 523 15.60 22.18 4.47
CA HIS A 523 14.43 22.52 5.29
C HIS A 523 13.22 23.02 4.49
N ASN A 524 13.04 22.50 3.27
CA ASN A 524 11.95 22.85 2.37
C ASN A 524 10.76 21.90 2.55
N PHE A 525 9.79 22.31 3.37
CA PHE A 525 8.62 21.49 3.69
C PHE A 525 7.47 21.73 2.70
N GLN A 526 6.69 20.67 2.44
CA GLN A 526 5.62 20.67 1.44
C GLN A 526 4.30 21.19 2.03
N THR A 527 4.33 22.43 2.52
CA THR A 527 3.18 23.12 3.12
C THR A 527 3.07 24.53 2.54
N PRO A 528 1.90 25.18 2.63
CA PRO A 528 1.76 26.59 2.24
C PRO A 528 2.74 27.52 2.96
N SER A 529 3.06 27.25 4.23
CA SER A 529 4.04 28.03 5.00
C SER A 529 5.50 27.71 4.67
N GLN A 530 5.77 26.65 3.90
CA GLN A 530 7.09 26.06 3.65
C GLN A 530 7.82 25.60 4.92
N LYS A 531 7.08 25.49 6.04
CA LYS A 531 7.54 25.05 7.37
C LYS A 531 6.78 23.80 7.80
N ILE A 532 7.25 23.13 8.84
CA ILE A 532 6.41 22.12 9.51
C ILE A 532 5.25 22.83 10.22
N GLU A 533 4.02 22.47 9.85
CA GLU A 533 2.80 23.04 10.42
C GLU A 533 2.31 22.18 11.60
N PHE A 534 2.59 22.59 12.83
CA PHE A 534 1.90 22.02 13.99
C PHE A 534 0.41 22.38 13.94
N TRP A 535 0.12 23.65 13.64
CA TRP A 535 -1.23 24.16 13.41
C TRP A 535 -1.48 24.38 11.92
N SER A 536 -2.59 23.88 11.39
CA SER A 536 -2.91 23.95 9.96
C SER A 536 -4.22 24.68 9.69
N GLU A 537 -4.12 25.80 8.97
CA GLU A 537 -5.27 26.60 8.54
C GLU A 537 -6.16 25.82 7.56
N ARG A 538 -5.56 25.03 6.67
CA ARG A 538 -6.30 24.20 5.70
C ARG A 538 -7.17 23.17 6.41
N ALA A 539 -6.64 22.53 7.46
CA ALA A 539 -7.39 21.60 8.29
C ALA A 539 -8.59 22.28 8.95
N ARG A 540 -8.39 23.48 9.53
CA ARG A 540 -9.45 24.29 10.12
C ARG A 540 -10.57 24.62 9.13
N GLN A 541 -10.20 25.10 7.94
CA GLN A 541 -11.14 25.49 6.89
C GLN A 541 -11.96 24.31 6.37
N ALA A 542 -11.37 23.11 6.36
CA ALA A 542 -12.03 21.88 5.97
C ALA A 542 -12.83 21.20 7.10
N GLY A 543 -12.94 21.82 8.27
CA GLY A 543 -13.74 21.31 9.39
C GLY A 543 -13.12 20.12 10.14
N ILE A 544 -11.82 19.88 9.97
CA ILE A 544 -11.08 18.88 10.78
C ILE A 544 -10.15 19.57 11.78
N ALA A 545 -9.64 18.82 12.77
CA ALA A 545 -8.85 19.40 13.85
C ALA A 545 -7.61 20.15 13.30
N PRO A 546 -7.39 21.43 13.67
CA PRO A 546 -6.27 22.21 13.17
C PRO A 546 -4.95 21.89 13.89
N LEU A 547 -4.97 21.14 14.99
CA LEU A 547 -3.81 20.64 15.72
C LEU A 547 -3.80 19.09 15.68
N PRO A 548 -2.67 18.43 15.94
CA PRO A 548 -2.63 16.98 16.11
C PRO A 548 -3.42 16.61 17.37
N SER A 549 -4.43 15.75 17.22
CA SER A 549 -5.34 15.32 18.27
C SER A 549 -5.40 13.79 18.36
N TYR A 550 -6.03 13.29 19.41
CA TYR A 550 -6.50 11.91 19.50
C TYR A 550 -8.01 11.93 19.65
N THR A 551 -8.69 11.22 18.74
CA THR A 551 -10.11 10.95 18.82
C THR A 551 -10.32 9.49 19.19
N GLU A 552 -11.00 9.25 20.32
CA GLU A 552 -11.31 7.90 20.77
C GLU A 552 -12.25 7.20 19.76
N PRO A 553 -11.89 6.01 19.26
CA PRO A 553 -12.75 5.27 18.34
C PRO A 553 -14.09 4.91 18.99
N ALA A 554 -15.16 4.89 18.20
CA ALA A 554 -16.48 4.51 18.71
C ALA A 554 -16.47 3.09 19.31
N GLY A 555 -17.09 2.95 20.48
CA GLY A 555 -17.32 1.65 21.12
C GLY A 555 -18.29 0.77 20.33
N SER A 556 -18.39 -0.50 20.73
CA SER A 556 -19.29 -1.46 20.11
C SER A 556 -19.90 -2.42 21.15
N GLU A 557 -21.05 -3.00 20.80
CA GLU A 557 -21.62 -4.13 21.53
C GLU A 557 -20.77 -5.41 21.36
N TYR A 558 -19.97 -5.48 20.29
CA TYR A 558 -19.06 -6.58 20.03
C TYR A 558 -17.76 -6.40 20.82
N PRO A 559 -17.25 -7.45 21.49
CA PRO A 559 -16.21 -7.30 22.51
C PRO A 559 -14.77 -7.24 21.99
N LEU A 560 -14.48 -7.73 20.78
CA LEU A 560 -13.09 -7.86 20.28
C LEU A 560 -12.81 -6.88 19.13
N ARG A 561 -11.66 -6.19 19.19
CA ARG A 561 -11.20 -5.29 18.11
C ARG A 561 -10.50 -6.10 17.03
N PHE A 562 -11.05 -6.07 15.82
CA PHE A 562 -10.51 -6.77 14.66
C PHE A 562 -9.52 -5.91 13.88
N CYS A 563 -8.30 -6.41 13.77
CA CYS A 563 -7.22 -5.82 13.00
C CYS A 563 -6.79 -6.73 11.85
N GLN A 564 -6.27 -6.11 10.78
CA GLN A 564 -5.73 -6.85 9.66
C GLN A 564 -4.43 -6.27 9.13
N GLY A 565 -3.57 -7.13 8.61
CA GLY A 565 -2.31 -6.70 8.02
C GLY A 565 -1.61 -7.79 7.22
N ARG A 566 -0.36 -7.53 6.85
CA ARG A 566 0.39 -8.44 5.97
C ARG A 566 1.19 -9.47 6.77
N THR A 567 1.47 -10.61 6.14
CA THR A 567 2.49 -11.57 6.59
C THR A 567 3.66 -11.60 5.60
N LEU A 568 4.79 -12.24 5.94
CA LEU A 568 5.92 -12.39 5.02
C LEU A 568 5.55 -13.18 3.76
N THR A 569 4.56 -14.06 3.84
CA THR A 569 4.12 -14.98 2.77
C THR A 569 3.01 -14.42 1.90
N ALA A 570 2.35 -13.33 2.31
CA ALA A 570 1.24 -12.77 1.56
C ALA A 570 1.33 -11.25 1.44
N PHE A 571 0.68 -10.73 0.42
CA PHE A 571 0.58 -9.30 0.17
C PHE A 571 -0.77 -9.03 -0.46
N HIS A 572 -1.73 -8.52 0.33
CA HIS A 572 -3.12 -8.44 -0.12
C HIS A 572 -3.63 -9.81 -0.60
N SER A 573 -4.60 -9.82 -1.52
CA SER A 573 -5.11 -11.04 -2.17
C SER A 573 -4.33 -11.47 -3.42
N PHE A 574 -3.05 -11.05 -3.56
CA PHE A 574 -2.22 -11.40 -4.71
C PHE A 574 -2.25 -12.92 -4.96
N PHE A 575 -2.32 -13.29 -6.24
CA PHE A 575 -2.26 -14.69 -6.68
C PHE A 575 -3.34 -15.56 -6.05
N ASP A 576 -4.59 -15.13 -6.18
CA ASP A 576 -5.77 -15.85 -5.69
C ASP A 576 -5.68 -16.11 -4.18
N GLU A 577 -5.60 -15.04 -3.39
CA GLU A 577 -5.53 -15.10 -1.92
C GLU A 577 -4.26 -15.83 -1.43
N GLY A 578 -3.19 -15.78 -2.23
CA GLY A 578 -1.94 -16.48 -2.00
C GLY A 578 -1.99 -17.99 -2.30
N GLN A 579 -3.09 -18.49 -2.87
CA GLN A 579 -3.34 -19.92 -3.10
C GLN A 579 -2.98 -20.38 -4.53
N ALA A 580 -2.61 -19.47 -5.44
CA ALA A 580 -2.17 -19.87 -6.77
C ALA A 580 -0.72 -20.37 -6.79
N LEU A 581 0.15 -19.86 -5.92
CA LEU A 581 1.57 -20.24 -5.87
C LEU A 581 1.81 -21.30 -4.78
N PRO A 582 2.20 -22.56 -5.13
CA PRO A 582 2.34 -23.66 -4.18
C PRO A 582 3.21 -23.37 -2.95
N THR A 583 4.32 -22.63 -3.10
CA THR A 583 5.19 -22.28 -1.97
C THR A 583 4.48 -21.37 -0.97
N LEU A 584 3.72 -20.38 -1.46
CA LEU A 584 2.98 -19.46 -0.58
C LEU A 584 1.76 -20.12 0.02
N ALA A 585 1.03 -20.92 -0.76
CA ALA A 585 -0.15 -21.67 -0.32
C ALA A 585 0.19 -22.61 0.84
N ARG A 586 1.31 -23.35 0.74
CA ARG A 586 1.77 -24.26 1.81
C ARG A 586 2.10 -23.53 3.11
N ALA A 587 2.66 -22.32 3.01
CA ALA A 587 3.05 -21.52 4.17
C ALA A 587 1.87 -20.74 4.80
N ASN A 588 0.72 -20.68 4.12
CA ASN A 588 -0.48 -20.02 4.62
C ASN A 588 -1.73 -20.71 4.02
N PRO A 589 -2.06 -21.93 4.50
CA PRO A 589 -3.02 -22.83 3.83
C PRO A 589 -4.48 -22.44 4.04
N ALA A 590 -4.78 -21.67 5.08
CA ALA A 590 -6.14 -21.30 5.45
C ALA A 590 -6.17 -19.93 6.18
N PRO A 591 -7.33 -19.27 6.23
CA PRO A 591 -7.52 -18.10 7.09
C PRO A 591 -7.37 -18.47 8.56
N GLU A 592 -6.50 -17.75 9.27
CA GLU A 592 -6.19 -17.94 10.69
C GLU A 592 -6.34 -16.63 11.46
N LEU A 593 -7.19 -16.62 12.48
CA LEU A 593 -7.40 -15.48 13.37
C LEU A 593 -6.56 -15.64 14.63
N TRP A 594 -5.68 -14.69 14.88
CA TRP A 594 -4.88 -14.62 16.10
C TRP A 594 -5.76 -14.14 17.24
N LEU A 595 -5.77 -14.90 18.35
CA LEU A 595 -6.58 -14.64 19.54
C LEU A 595 -5.74 -14.86 20.79
N HIS A 596 -5.84 -13.95 21.76
CA HIS A 596 -5.13 -14.08 23.03
C HIS A 596 -5.66 -15.28 23.86
N PRO A 597 -4.81 -16.01 24.62
CA PRO A 597 -5.24 -17.21 25.36
C PRO A 597 -6.40 -16.97 26.34
N GLN A 598 -6.48 -15.78 26.95
CA GLN A 598 -7.60 -15.46 27.85
C GLN A 598 -8.92 -15.27 27.09
N ASP A 599 -8.89 -14.63 25.92
CA ASP A 599 -10.10 -14.44 25.11
C ASP A 599 -10.58 -15.76 24.52
N ALA A 600 -9.64 -16.65 24.18
CA ALA A 600 -9.91 -18.01 23.74
C ALA A 600 -10.58 -18.84 24.85
N LEU A 601 -10.02 -18.79 26.07
CA LEU A 601 -10.55 -19.51 27.23
C LEU A 601 -11.97 -19.08 27.57
N GLN A 602 -12.24 -17.77 27.60
CA GLN A 602 -13.58 -17.22 27.86
C GLN A 602 -14.63 -17.68 26.85
N ARG A 603 -14.21 -18.04 25.63
CA ARG A 603 -15.08 -18.46 24.52
C ARG A 603 -15.10 -19.96 24.27
N GLY A 604 -14.40 -20.75 25.09
CA GLY A 604 -14.27 -22.20 24.89
C GLY A 604 -13.55 -22.57 23.58
N ILE A 605 -12.65 -21.72 23.10
CA ILE A 605 -11.89 -21.91 21.85
C ILE A 605 -10.51 -22.49 22.19
N THR A 606 -10.09 -23.49 21.42
CA THR A 606 -8.72 -24.03 21.46
C THR A 606 -7.98 -23.75 20.16
N ASP A 607 -6.66 -23.81 20.17
CA ASP A 607 -5.85 -23.61 18.97
C ASP A 607 -6.26 -24.57 17.83
N GLY A 608 -6.37 -24.04 16.60
CA GLY A 608 -6.81 -24.77 15.41
C GLY A 608 -8.33 -24.97 15.28
N SER A 609 -9.13 -24.58 16.28
CA SER A 609 -10.60 -24.69 16.24
C SER A 609 -11.18 -23.95 15.04
N ALA A 610 -12.19 -24.52 14.39
CA ALA A 610 -13.00 -23.80 13.43
C ALA A 610 -13.82 -22.74 14.17
N ILE A 611 -13.79 -21.50 13.68
CA ILE A 611 -14.44 -20.36 14.32
C ILE A 611 -15.21 -19.52 13.30
N GLN A 612 -16.27 -18.89 13.78
CA GLN A 612 -17.01 -17.88 13.05
C GLN A 612 -16.68 -16.51 13.65
N ILE A 613 -16.34 -15.56 12.77
CA ILE A 613 -16.13 -14.16 13.11
C ILE A 613 -17.31 -13.39 12.55
N SER A 614 -18.00 -12.60 13.38
CA SER A 614 -19.21 -11.90 12.96
C SER A 614 -19.41 -10.57 13.65
N ASN A 615 -20.13 -9.68 12.97
CA ASN A 615 -20.78 -8.53 13.55
C ASN A 615 -22.08 -8.19 12.82
N GLN A 616 -22.65 -7.01 13.05
CA GLN A 616 -23.91 -6.57 12.45
C GLN A 616 -23.86 -6.44 10.91
N ARG A 617 -22.67 -6.32 10.31
CA ARG A 617 -22.49 -6.19 8.85
C ARG A 617 -22.37 -7.54 8.15
N GLY A 618 -21.89 -8.57 8.84
CA GLY A 618 -21.76 -9.90 8.25
C GLY A 618 -20.87 -10.83 9.05
N GLN A 619 -20.49 -11.93 8.40
CA GLN A 619 -19.69 -12.98 9.00
C GLN A 619 -18.77 -13.68 7.98
N PHE A 620 -17.71 -14.29 8.49
CA PHE A 620 -16.83 -15.20 7.76
C PHE A 620 -16.24 -16.25 8.72
N GLU A 621 -15.63 -17.28 8.16
CA GLU A 621 -15.07 -18.41 8.91
C GLU A 621 -13.54 -18.40 8.83
N ALA A 622 -12.91 -18.87 9.89
CA ALA A 622 -11.46 -19.05 9.97
C ALA A 622 -11.10 -20.18 10.93
N ARG A 623 -9.81 -20.40 11.12
CA ARG A 623 -9.27 -21.19 12.23
C ARG A 623 -8.71 -20.29 13.32
N ALA A 624 -8.87 -20.68 14.58
CA ALA A 624 -8.25 -19.99 15.70
C ALA A 624 -6.75 -20.27 15.71
N HIS A 625 -5.94 -19.22 15.88
CA HIS A 625 -4.53 -19.30 16.25
C HIS A 625 -4.37 -18.66 17.64
N VAL A 626 -4.23 -19.47 18.67
CA VAL A 626 -4.18 -18.99 20.06
C VAL A 626 -2.74 -18.65 20.43
N THR A 627 -2.46 -17.37 20.68
CA THR A 627 -1.10 -16.85 20.91
C THR A 627 -1.07 -15.63 21.83
N ASP A 628 -0.03 -15.49 22.64
CA ASP A 628 0.25 -14.32 23.47
C ASP A 628 0.97 -13.18 22.71
N ASP A 629 1.20 -13.36 21.41
CA ASP A 629 1.74 -12.33 20.51
C ASP A 629 0.73 -11.23 20.16
N VAL A 630 -0.53 -11.34 20.57
CA VAL A 630 -1.58 -10.31 20.37
C VAL A 630 -2.16 -9.88 21.72
N LEU A 631 -2.58 -8.62 21.83
CA LEU A 631 -3.20 -8.10 23.06
C LEU A 631 -4.55 -8.77 23.35
N GLN A 632 -4.88 -8.93 24.64
CA GLN A 632 -6.23 -9.27 25.06
C GLN A 632 -7.23 -8.24 24.55
N GLY A 633 -8.41 -8.68 24.12
CA GLY A 633 -9.44 -7.85 23.52
C GLY A 633 -9.17 -7.48 22.05
N VAL A 634 -8.05 -7.91 21.49
CA VAL A 634 -7.65 -7.66 20.09
C VAL A 634 -7.51 -8.98 19.36
N VAL A 635 -8.05 -9.04 18.15
CA VAL A 635 -7.85 -10.15 17.23
C VAL A 635 -7.22 -9.65 15.94
N TRP A 636 -6.35 -10.46 15.35
CA TRP A 636 -5.61 -10.08 14.16
C TRP A 636 -5.66 -11.17 13.10
N MET A 637 -5.83 -10.78 11.83
CA MET A 637 -5.70 -11.71 10.72
C MET A 637 -4.90 -11.11 9.57
N ARG A 638 -4.28 -11.97 8.79
CA ARG A 638 -3.70 -11.59 7.50
C ARG A 638 -4.77 -11.01 6.57
N ASP A 639 -4.50 -9.89 5.92
CA ASP A 639 -5.35 -9.30 4.91
C ASP A 639 -5.47 -10.19 3.65
N GLY A 640 -6.47 -9.88 2.82
CA GLY A 640 -6.60 -10.49 1.49
C GLY A 640 -7.32 -11.83 1.43
N TRP A 641 -7.70 -12.46 2.55
CA TRP A 641 -8.61 -13.61 2.50
C TRP A 641 -10.04 -13.19 2.15
N SER A 642 -10.76 -14.07 1.47
CA SER A 642 -12.19 -13.88 1.21
C SER A 642 -12.98 -13.70 2.52
N GLY A 643 -13.98 -12.83 2.49
CA GLY A 643 -14.92 -12.64 3.60
C GLY A 643 -14.49 -11.62 4.66
N ILE A 644 -13.20 -11.32 4.82
CA ILE A 644 -12.70 -10.36 5.84
C ILE A 644 -13.47 -9.05 5.80
N ASN A 645 -13.57 -8.44 4.62
CA ASN A 645 -14.17 -7.11 4.51
C ASN A 645 -15.70 -7.10 4.64
N ARG A 646 -16.34 -8.24 4.93
CA ARG A 646 -17.77 -8.30 5.30
C ARG A 646 -18.04 -7.77 6.70
N VAL A 647 -17.03 -7.75 7.58
CA VAL A 647 -17.16 -7.20 8.94
C VAL A 647 -16.59 -5.78 9.07
N THR A 648 -15.81 -5.30 8.10
CA THR A 648 -15.22 -3.95 8.09
C THR A 648 -16.23 -2.87 7.73
N SER A 649 -15.99 -1.59 8.08
CA SER A 649 -16.91 -0.48 7.79
C SER A 649 -16.63 0.24 6.46
N GLY A 650 -17.67 0.59 5.73
CA GLY A 650 -17.60 1.46 4.55
C GLY A 650 -17.54 2.95 4.91
N ASP A 651 -17.57 3.29 6.20
CA ASP A 651 -17.65 4.66 6.67
C ASP A 651 -16.40 5.48 6.30
N PRO A 652 -16.59 6.75 5.90
CA PRO A 652 -15.49 7.60 5.50
C PRO A 652 -14.67 8.07 6.71
N ILE A 653 -13.35 8.14 6.54
CA ILE A 653 -12.43 8.64 7.57
C ILE A 653 -12.42 10.17 7.64
N VAL A 654 -12.60 10.85 6.49
CA VAL A 654 -12.77 12.32 6.43
C VAL A 654 -13.94 12.66 5.51
N SER A 655 -14.47 13.87 5.62
CA SER A 655 -15.54 14.32 4.73
C SER A 655 -15.05 14.56 3.29
N ILE A 656 -15.99 14.75 2.36
CA ILE A 656 -15.66 15.06 0.96
C ILE A 656 -14.93 16.40 0.86
N GLU A 657 -15.32 17.38 1.66
CA GLU A 657 -14.71 18.71 1.72
C GLU A 657 -13.26 18.65 2.20
N ALA A 658 -12.96 17.74 3.14
CA ALA A 658 -11.60 17.51 3.63
C ALA A 658 -10.75 16.63 2.70
N ASN A 659 -11.36 15.92 1.74
CA ASN A 659 -10.69 14.87 0.98
C ASN A 659 -9.42 15.34 0.24
N THR A 660 -9.40 16.55 -0.30
CA THR A 660 -8.37 17.02 -1.23
C THR A 660 -7.44 18.10 -0.68
N ILE A 661 -7.53 18.43 0.62
CA ILE A 661 -6.75 19.53 1.19
C ILE A 661 -5.24 19.25 1.24
N VAL A 662 -4.84 17.98 1.10
CA VAL A 662 -3.44 17.58 0.87
C VAL A 662 -3.27 17.30 -0.63
N PRO A 663 -2.53 18.15 -1.38
CA PRO A 663 -2.38 17.98 -2.81
C PRO A 663 -1.86 16.59 -3.21
N GLY A 664 -2.55 15.92 -4.12
CA GLY A 664 -2.19 14.61 -4.66
C GLY A 664 -2.38 13.42 -3.72
N ILE A 665 -2.80 13.62 -2.46
CA ILE A 665 -3.07 12.55 -1.49
C ILE A 665 -4.51 12.68 -0.96
N PRO A 666 -5.45 11.89 -1.49
CA PRO A 666 -6.83 11.93 -1.02
C PRO A 666 -6.97 11.37 0.40
N GLY A 667 -7.81 12.00 1.22
CA GLY A 667 -8.24 11.48 2.52
C GLY A 667 -9.34 10.43 2.45
N GLY A 668 -9.82 10.08 1.25
CA GLY A 668 -11.05 9.33 1.06
C GLY A 668 -10.96 7.83 1.27
N GLN A 669 -10.17 7.38 2.25
CA GLN A 669 -10.15 6.00 2.68
C GLN A 669 -11.35 5.71 3.61
N ALA A 670 -11.81 4.46 3.60
CA ALA A 670 -12.82 3.96 4.53
C ALA A 670 -12.19 3.25 5.75
N ALA A 671 -12.96 3.12 6.83
CA ALA A 671 -12.55 2.51 8.08
C ALA A 671 -12.54 0.96 8.01
N TYR A 672 -11.37 0.33 7.93
CA TYR A 672 -11.23 -1.14 7.87
C TYR A 672 -11.22 -1.81 9.24
N ASP A 673 -11.25 -1.04 10.32
CA ASP A 673 -11.43 -1.57 11.65
C ASP A 673 -12.86 -2.09 11.83
N ALA A 674 -13.00 -3.03 12.76
CA ALA A 674 -14.27 -3.57 13.16
C ALA A 674 -14.19 -4.01 14.61
N TRP A 675 -15.35 -4.06 15.25
CA TRP A 675 -15.54 -4.87 16.43
C TRP A 675 -16.29 -6.13 16.01
N VAL A 676 -15.91 -7.27 16.59
CA VAL A 676 -16.42 -8.59 16.21
C VAL A 676 -16.67 -9.45 17.45
N GLU A 677 -17.58 -10.41 17.30
CA GLU A 677 -17.63 -11.59 18.16
C GLU A 677 -16.94 -12.76 17.46
N VAL A 678 -16.34 -13.64 18.26
CA VAL A 678 -15.70 -14.86 17.78
C VAL A 678 -16.30 -16.04 18.53
N LEU A 679 -16.91 -16.98 17.81
CA LEU A 679 -17.54 -18.16 18.40
C LEU A 679 -16.98 -19.44 17.76
N PRO A 680 -16.89 -20.55 18.51
CA PRO A 680 -16.64 -21.87 17.92
C PRO A 680 -17.70 -22.19 16.87
N LEU A 681 -17.29 -22.67 15.70
CA LEU A 681 -18.21 -23.30 14.76
C LEU A 681 -18.62 -24.65 15.36
N VAL A 682 -19.87 -24.77 15.78
CA VAL A 682 -20.45 -26.07 16.12
C VAL A 682 -20.57 -26.84 14.83
N THR A 683 -19.61 -27.71 14.53
CA THR A 683 -19.82 -28.75 13.53
C THR A 683 -21.01 -29.56 14.03
N ALA A 684 -22.14 -29.46 13.33
CA ALA A 684 -23.22 -30.41 13.52
C ALA A 684 -22.60 -31.79 13.27
N HIS A 685 -22.30 -32.51 14.35
CA HIS A 685 -21.99 -33.91 14.26
C HIS A 685 -23.21 -34.54 13.62
N THR A 686 -23.10 -34.85 12.33
CA THR A 686 -23.97 -35.81 11.69
C THR A 686 -23.59 -37.13 12.34
N GLU A 687 -24.28 -37.46 13.44
CA GLU A 687 -24.39 -38.83 13.91
C GLU A 687 -24.87 -39.65 12.71
N LYS A 688 -23.99 -40.54 12.24
CA LYS A 688 -24.31 -41.56 11.25
C LYS A 688 -24.89 -42.78 11.93
#